data_AF-A0A835JP74-F1
#
_entry.id   AF-A0A835JP74-F1
#
_cell.length_a   1.000
_cell.length_b   1.000
_cell.length_c   1.000
_cell.angle_alpha   90.00
_cell.angle_beta   90.00
_cell.angle_gamma   90.00
#
_symmetry.space_group_name_H-M   'P 1'
#
loop_
_entity.id
_entity.type
_entity.pdbx_description
1 polymer ?
#
loop_
_entity_poly.entity_id
_entity_poly.type
_entity_poly.pdbx_seq_one_letter_code
_entity_poly.pdbx_strand_id
1 'polypeptide(L)'
;MGEEKLAPDPYVLLMKDQKLICRTQCLNPPAKLPHCWSLSDIVPRARAHILGDLPHCFLSPAPESPRDKSEWGRFLNYLKKKDSVGIAKVKSCQFYILPPDKESNFSHVQVAYRVEKTCSGSDGQEHSEDNGFPSDRFQGSIENHHGGNTASETCRRHQPLAVKQVPPLKKNYAQAHPSYLETLGQVHYAWIFGAIAELVDNSRDAEATRMDISIEEIYSKRAGKEIPMLSVIDDGHGMIHEEVEKMVCFGHKKPEADDPDHIGRFGVGFKTGAMRLGRDALVITQTNDSRSIAFLSQSLNEGKDNLEIPIVSYRRKGQFMEVDTNVQLEALAKYNLKVIKEFSPFDKYLIGAKAGLFRENNTGTQIYIWNLDEWGSQYCLEWDRGLTGGSSFHKGDILIRSKRLRSRPGQISKAVCLDYSLRSYLEVIFLVPRIRIYLQGSLVKSRPLAKYLNQTSEVTGNIIGKRVHLTLGRSQLEFEQANSGIFLYWHGRLIEAYKRVGGMIHNGDWGRGVIGVIDVTDLMNEGNGRVGVLNTKQSFLDCEPYARLEAWLGEKADEYWTDNFEKLKLKKSGSLYKPDHEWVQCDKCRKWRMLSSGFEVKTLPEEWFCYMDPFNGSCEIPEQKVDRGVITVSAKRTRQDIKDVEDDAMINSDGNSDVESNKTERDDKRDLTRSRKGLPRACKKRS
;
A
#
# COMPACT_ATOMS: atom_id res chain seq x y z
N MET A 1 -55.23 16.01 3.55
CA MET A 1 -54.62 17.35 3.71
C MET A 1 -53.37 17.34 2.86
N GLY A 2 -53.32 18.20 1.84
CA GLY A 2 -52.22 18.21 0.88
C GLY A 2 -50.95 18.77 1.50
N GLU A 3 -49.84 18.08 1.33
CA GLU A 3 -48.52 18.62 1.61
C GLU A 3 -48.08 19.46 0.41
N GLU A 4 -48.01 20.78 0.63
CA GLU A 4 -47.44 21.74 -0.29
C GLU A 4 -46.00 21.38 -0.61
N LYS A 5 -45.68 21.31 -1.91
CA LYS A 5 -44.32 21.30 -2.42
C LYS A 5 -43.59 22.55 -1.88
N LEU A 6 -42.64 22.39 -0.95
CA LEU A 6 -41.70 23.45 -0.62
C LEU A 6 -40.94 23.85 -1.88
N ALA A 7 -41.16 25.09 -2.33
CA ALA A 7 -40.40 25.74 -3.39
C ALA A 7 -38.90 25.79 -3.01
N PRO A 8 -37.98 25.83 -3.98
CA PRO A 8 -36.55 25.95 -3.71
C PRO A 8 -36.28 27.19 -2.86
N ASP A 9 -35.52 27.00 -1.77
CA ASP A 9 -35.21 28.05 -0.80
C ASP A 9 -34.54 29.24 -1.52
N PRO A 10 -35.18 30.42 -1.62
CA PRO A 10 -34.76 31.50 -2.51
C PRO A 10 -33.59 32.32 -1.96
N TYR A 11 -32.86 31.80 -0.97
CA TYR A 11 -31.84 32.56 -0.25
C TYR A 11 -30.42 32.30 -0.75
N VAL A 12 -29.68 33.39 -0.83
CA VAL A 12 -28.30 33.48 -1.28
C VAL A 12 -27.49 34.20 -0.20
N LEU A 13 -26.40 33.56 0.23
CA LEU A 13 -25.39 34.17 1.10
C LEU A 13 -24.39 34.95 0.24
N LEU A 14 -24.47 36.28 0.28
CA LEU A 14 -23.51 37.15 -0.39
C LEU A 14 -22.29 37.37 0.51
N MET A 15 -21.09 37.07 0.03
CA MET A 15 -19.86 37.14 0.80
C MET A 15 -18.75 37.89 0.06
N LYS A 16 -17.81 38.43 0.80
CA LYS A 16 -16.53 38.96 0.30
C LYS A 16 -15.40 38.52 1.22
N ASP A 17 -14.33 37.96 0.66
CA ASP A 17 -13.17 37.49 1.43
C ASP A 17 -13.56 36.53 2.59
N GLN A 18 -14.50 35.59 2.31
CA GLN A 18 -15.09 34.64 3.26
C GLN A 18 -15.88 35.27 4.44
N LYS A 19 -16.17 36.59 4.39
CA LYS A 19 -17.03 37.27 5.35
C LYS A 19 -18.41 37.50 4.74
N LEU A 20 -19.45 37.14 5.49
CA LEU A 20 -20.84 37.41 5.11
C LEU A 20 -21.05 38.93 5.00
N ILE A 21 -21.57 39.38 3.85
CA ILE A 21 -22.10 40.72 3.66
C ILE A 21 -23.55 40.74 4.13
N CYS A 22 -24.37 39.84 3.56
CA CYS A 22 -25.77 39.69 3.93
C CYS A 22 -26.33 38.36 3.39
N ARG A 23 -27.28 37.77 4.13
CA ARG A 23 -28.21 36.80 3.56
C ARG A 23 -29.24 37.57 2.73
N THR A 24 -29.49 37.13 1.51
CA THR A 24 -30.34 37.83 0.55
C THR A 24 -31.38 36.89 -0.03
N GLN A 25 -32.58 37.38 -0.28
CA GLN A 25 -33.60 36.68 -1.05
C GLN A 25 -33.45 37.05 -2.52
N CYS A 26 -33.35 36.05 -3.39
CA CYS A 26 -33.27 36.24 -4.84
C CYS A 26 -34.66 36.22 -5.47
N LEU A 27 -35.05 37.33 -6.11
CA LEU A 27 -36.27 37.45 -6.89
C LEU A 27 -35.93 37.24 -8.37
N ASN A 28 -36.75 36.43 -9.06
CA ASN A 28 -36.52 35.97 -10.44
C ASN A 28 -35.19 35.22 -10.63
N PRO A 29 -34.94 34.14 -9.86
CA PRO A 29 -33.68 33.42 -9.95
C PRO A 29 -33.51 32.70 -11.30
N PRO A 30 -32.27 32.53 -11.81
CA PRO A 30 -32.01 31.55 -12.87
C PRO A 30 -32.44 30.14 -12.46
N ALA A 31 -32.72 29.27 -13.43
CA ALA A 31 -33.21 27.90 -13.23
C ALA A 31 -32.37 27.03 -12.25
N LYS A 32 -31.12 27.39 -12.00
CA LYS A 32 -30.28 26.87 -10.91
C LYS A 32 -29.61 28.03 -10.19
N LEU A 33 -29.94 28.22 -8.90
CA LEU A 33 -29.42 29.29 -8.06
C LEU A 33 -28.43 28.73 -7.03
N PRO A 34 -27.14 29.11 -7.06
CA PRO A 34 -26.21 28.74 -6.01
C PRO A 34 -26.54 29.48 -4.71
N HIS A 35 -26.52 28.77 -3.58
CA HIS A 35 -26.82 29.34 -2.25
C HIS A 35 -25.74 30.28 -1.71
N CYS A 36 -24.54 30.31 -2.30
CA CYS A 36 -23.43 31.11 -1.80
C CYS A 36 -22.72 31.82 -2.94
N TRP A 37 -22.70 33.15 -2.90
CA TRP A 37 -22.08 34.01 -3.89
C TRP A 37 -20.91 34.74 -3.25
N SER A 38 -19.69 34.27 -3.50
CA SER A 38 -18.49 34.97 -3.08
C SER A 38 -18.07 35.97 -4.16
N LEU A 39 -17.99 37.25 -3.81
CA LEU A 39 -17.45 38.29 -4.68
C LEU A 39 -15.98 37.98 -4.99
N SER A 40 -15.69 37.78 -6.27
CA SER A 40 -14.34 37.57 -6.80
C SER A 40 -13.65 38.89 -7.14
N ASP A 41 -14.41 39.91 -7.54
CA ASP A 41 -13.87 41.22 -7.90
C ASP A 41 -14.93 42.32 -7.76
N ILE A 42 -14.49 43.59 -7.68
CA ILE A 42 -15.35 44.77 -7.78
C ILE A 42 -14.69 45.75 -8.75
N VAL A 43 -15.29 45.93 -9.92
CA VAL A 43 -14.71 46.70 -11.03
C VAL A 43 -15.54 47.94 -11.34
N PRO A 44 -14.96 49.04 -11.85
CA PRO A 44 -15.74 50.17 -12.34
C PRO A 44 -16.75 49.74 -13.41
N ARG A 45 -17.97 50.28 -13.37
CA ARG A 45 -19.07 49.94 -14.28
C ARG A 45 -18.67 50.10 -15.75
N ALA A 46 -17.86 51.11 -16.05
CA ALA A 46 -17.31 51.36 -17.38
C ALA A 46 -16.46 50.21 -17.95
N ARG A 47 -15.86 49.34 -17.11
CA ARG A 47 -15.08 48.17 -17.56
C ARG A 47 -15.93 46.91 -17.77
N ALA A 48 -17.18 46.92 -17.32
CA ALA A 48 -18.13 45.82 -17.50
C ALA A 48 -18.97 46.08 -18.77
N HIS A 49 -18.31 46.06 -19.94
CA HIS A 49 -18.90 46.42 -21.24
C HIS A 49 -20.04 45.51 -21.76
N ILE A 50 -20.48 44.50 -21.00
CA ILE A 50 -21.37 43.42 -21.47
C ILE A 50 -22.65 43.27 -20.62
N LEU A 51 -23.08 44.32 -19.90
CA LEU A 51 -24.19 44.19 -18.95
C LEU A 51 -25.59 44.42 -19.54
N GLY A 52 -25.71 45.11 -20.69
CA GLY A 52 -27.01 45.54 -21.25
C GLY A 52 -27.90 44.40 -21.74
N ASP A 53 -27.30 43.33 -22.29
CA ASP A 53 -28.03 42.23 -22.96
C ASP A 53 -28.19 40.98 -22.07
N LEU A 54 -27.76 41.05 -20.81
CA LEU A 54 -27.83 39.91 -19.89
C LEU A 54 -29.19 39.84 -19.18
N PRO A 55 -29.70 38.63 -18.88
CA PRO A 55 -30.86 38.48 -18.02
C PRO A 55 -30.56 39.01 -16.60
N HIS A 56 -31.61 39.47 -15.92
CA HIS A 56 -31.51 40.10 -14.61
C HIS A 56 -32.31 39.35 -13.56
N CYS A 57 -31.78 39.32 -12.34
CA CYS A 57 -32.49 38.96 -11.12
C CYS A 57 -32.29 40.08 -10.08
N PHE A 58 -32.96 39.99 -8.93
CA PHE A 58 -32.81 40.95 -7.85
C PHE A 58 -32.43 40.27 -6.55
N LEU A 59 -31.59 40.90 -5.75
CA LEU A 59 -31.31 40.49 -4.38
C LEU A 59 -31.94 41.48 -3.40
N SER A 60 -32.81 41.01 -2.53
CA SER A 60 -33.35 41.78 -1.40
C SER A 60 -32.67 41.34 -0.10
N PRO A 61 -32.24 42.25 0.79
CA PRO A 61 -31.58 41.87 2.03
C PRO A 61 -32.55 41.18 2.98
N ALA A 62 -32.16 40.01 3.50
CA ALA A 62 -32.82 39.28 4.57
C ALA A 62 -31.84 39.10 5.74
N PRO A 63 -31.40 40.22 6.38
CA PRO A 63 -30.33 40.20 7.37
C PRO A 63 -30.76 39.43 8.61
N GLU A 64 -29.89 38.54 9.09
CA GLU A 64 -30.14 37.76 10.32
C GLU A 64 -29.60 38.49 11.56
N SER A 65 -28.75 39.51 11.35
CA SER A 65 -28.19 40.33 12.41
C SER A 65 -28.14 41.83 12.05
N PRO A 66 -28.08 42.74 13.05
CA PRO A 66 -27.84 44.17 12.81
C PRO A 66 -26.53 44.43 12.04
N ARG A 67 -25.54 43.55 12.20
CA ARG A 67 -24.28 43.57 11.46
C ARG A 67 -24.52 43.38 9.97
N ASP A 68 -25.30 42.38 9.57
CA ASP A 68 -25.59 42.10 8.15
C ASP A 68 -26.32 43.26 7.48
N LYS A 69 -27.26 43.88 8.20
CA LYS A 69 -27.96 45.09 7.72
C LYS A 69 -26.99 46.26 7.49
N SER A 70 -26.03 46.45 8.41
CA SER A 70 -24.99 47.47 8.29
C SER A 70 -24.02 47.18 7.14
N GLU A 71 -23.54 45.94 7.02
CA GLU A 71 -22.60 45.53 5.98
C GLU A 71 -23.25 45.54 4.58
N TRP A 72 -24.52 45.15 4.46
CA TRP A 72 -25.30 45.34 3.24
C TRP A 72 -25.34 46.81 2.79
N GLY A 73 -25.70 47.71 3.71
CA GLY A 73 -25.75 49.15 3.44
C GLY A 73 -24.38 49.72 3.07
N ARG A 74 -23.31 49.29 3.73
CA ARG A 74 -21.93 49.69 3.42
C ARG A 74 -21.51 49.22 2.02
N PHE A 75 -21.81 47.97 1.70
CA PHE A 75 -21.49 47.38 0.41
C PHE A 75 -22.19 48.09 -0.75
N LEU A 76 -23.51 48.31 -0.66
CA LEU A 76 -24.26 49.01 -1.71
C LEU A 76 -23.87 50.49 -1.84
N ASN A 77 -23.60 51.17 -0.72
CA ASN A 77 -23.05 52.52 -0.74
C ASN A 77 -21.68 52.57 -1.42
N TYR A 78 -20.83 51.56 -1.20
CA TYR A 78 -19.54 51.47 -1.86
C TYR A 78 -19.69 51.34 -3.37
N LEU A 79 -20.53 50.41 -3.85
CA LEU A 79 -20.80 50.25 -5.28
C LEU A 79 -21.35 51.53 -5.91
N LYS A 80 -22.31 52.18 -5.25
CA LYS A 80 -22.90 53.46 -5.69
C LYS A 80 -21.88 54.58 -5.76
N LYS A 81 -21.08 54.79 -4.70
CA LYS A 81 -20.10 55.88 -4.62
C LYS A 81 -18.96 55.72 -5.63
N LYS A 82 -18.59 54.48 -5.95
CA LYS A 82 -17.49 54.16 -6.87
C LYS A 82 -17.96 53.85 -8.29
N ASP A 83 -19.26 53.96 -8.57
CA ASP A 83 -19.90 53.48 -9.81
C ASP A 83 -19.29 52.14 -10.26
N SER A 84 -19.37 51.15 -9.37
CA SER A 84 -18.69 49.86 -9.52
C SER A 84 -19.67 48.70 -9.45
N VAL A 85 -19.30 47.60 -10.08
CA VAL A 85 -20.08 46.36 -10.20
C VAL A 85 -19.36 45.25 -9.45
N GLY A 86 -20.07 44.57 -8.54
CA GLY A 86 -19.54 43.40 -7.84
C GLY A 86 -19.69 42.14 -8.70
N ILE A 87 -18.62 41.37 -8.87
CA ILE A 87 -18.62 40.15 -9.69
C ILE A 87 -18.53 38.93 -8.77
N ALA A 88 -19.45 37.98 -8.93
CA ALA A 88 -19.38 36.66 -8.29
C ALA A 88 -19.41 35.56 -9.37
N LYS A 89 -18.39 34.69 -9.40
CA LYS A 89 -18.34 33.54 -10.31
C LYS A 89 -18.61 32.26 -9.53
N VAL A 90 -19.66 31.54 -9.89
CA VAL A 90 -20.06 30.30 -9.23
C VAL A 90 -20.39 29.24 -10.29
N LYS A 91 -19.53 28.22 -10.39
CA LYS A 91 -19.62 27.17 -11.44
C LYS A 91 -19.65 27.81 -12.85
N SER A 92 -20.66 27.46 -13.65
CA SER A 92 -20.92 27.98 -15.00
C SER A 92 -21.78 29.26 -15.02
N CYS A 93 -22.00 29.90 -13.87
CA CYS A 93 -22.76 31.14 -13.75
C CYS A 93 -21.86 32.29 -13.28
N GLN A 94 -21.99 33.44 -13.93
CA GLN A 94 -21.35 34.69 -13.52
C GLN A 94 -22.43 35.72 -13.20
N PHE A 95 -22.36 36.30 -12.01
CA PHE A 95 -23.29 37.29 -11.49
C PHE A 95 -22.61 38.65 -11.34
N TYR A 96 -23.31 39.70 -11.73
CA TYR A 96 -22.85 41.09 -11.74
C TYR A 96 -23.82 41.95 -10.93
N ILE A 97 -23.46 42.26 -9.70
CA ILE A 97 -24.26 43.07 -8.78
C ILE A 97 -24.03 44.54 -9.13
N LEU A 98 -25.08 45.18 -9.64
CA LEU A 98 -25.02 46.53 -10.19
C LEU A 98 -25.07 47.59 -9.07
N PRO A 99 -24.46 48.77 -9.27
CA PRO A 99 -24.61 49.87 -8.33
C PRO A 99 -26.09 50.32 -8.32
N PRO A 100 -26.69 50.52 -7.14
CA PRO A 100 -28.08 50.95 -7.02
C PRO A 100 -28.27 52.40 -7.48
N ASP A 101 -29.49 52.72 -7.92
CA ASP A 101 -29.83 54.05 -8.44
C ASP A 101 -29.65 55.18 -7.41
N LYS A 102 -29.55 56.41 -7.92
CA LYS A 102 -29.31 57.61 -7.10
C LYS A 102 -30.36 57.82 -6.00
N GLU A 103 -31.58 57.31 -6.19
CA GLU A 103 -32.71 57.42 -5.25
C GLU A 103 -33.03 56.12 -4.48
N SER A 104 -32.21 55.07 -4.62
CA SER A 104 -32.47 53.77 -3.98
C SER A 104 -32.35 53.80 -2.46
N ASN A 105 -33.32 53.16 -1.77
CA ASN A 105 -33.34 52.91 -0.33
C ASN A 105 -32.63 51.60 0.08
N PHE A 106 -31.86 50.97 -0.83
CA PHE A 106 -31.16 49.69 -0.61
C PHE A 106 -32.06 48.49 -0.27
N SER A 107 -33.37 48.57 -0.55
CA SER A 107 -34.33 47.48 -0.35
C SER A 107 -34.15 46.30 -1.31
N HIS A 108 -33.51 46.53 -2.44
CA HIS A 108 -33.12 45.52 -3.42
C HIS A 108 -31.97 46.04 -4.29
N VAL A 109 -31.22 45.12 -4.90
CA VAL A 109 -30.19 45.42 -5.90
C VAL A 109 -30.39 44.56 -7.13
N GLN A 110 -30.19 45.18 -8.30
CA GLN A 110 -30.26 44.48 -9.58
C GLN A 110 -28.97 43.69 -9.82
N VAL A 111 -29.12 42.47 -10.32
CA VAL A 111 -28.02 41.58 -10.65
C VAL A 111 -28.19 41.07 -12.06
N ALA A 112 -27.29 41.47 -12.97
CA ALA A 112 -27.18 40.85 -14.29
C ALA A 112 -26.45 39.52 -14.16
N TYR A 113 -26.80 38.51 -14.96
CA TYR A 113 -26.11 37.22 -14.91
C TYR A 113 -25.92 36.58 -16.27
N ARG A 114 -24.87 35.75 -16.39
CA ARG A 114 -24.59 34.93 -17.57
C ARG A 114 -24.50 33.47 -17.14
N VAL A 115 -25.17 32.59 -17.89
CA VAL A 115 -25.03 31.14 -17.75
C VAL A 115 -24.28 30.63 -18.98
N GLU A 116 -23.08 30.09 -18.78
CA GLU A 116 -22.31 29.45 -19.86
C GLU A 116 -22.99 28.11 -20.20
N LYS A 117 -23.49 27.99 -21.44
CA LYS A 117 -23.99 26.72 -21.98
C LYS A 117 -22.79 25.79 -22.16
N THR A 118 -22.81 24.61 -21.54
CA THR A 118 -21.95 23.50 -21.93
C THR A 118 -22.37 23.05 -23.32
N CYS A 119 -21.58 23.38 -24.34
CA CYS A 119 -21.85 22.96 -25.71
C CYS A 119 -21.65 21.44 -25.83
N SER A 120 -22.76 20.73 -26.04
CA SER A 120 -22.81 19.51 -26.86
C SER A 120 -22.48 19.91 -28.31
N GLY A 121 -21.47 19.29 -28.91
CA GLY A 121 -20.87 19.75 -30.18
C GLY A 121 -21.66 19.45 -31.45
N SER A 122 -21.32 20.19 -32.52
CA SER A 122 -21.05 19.73 -33.89
C SER A 122 -20.81 20.92 -34.84
N ASP A 123 -19.72 20.83 -35.61
CA ASP A 123 -19.39 21.40 -36.93
C ASP A 123 -19.44 22.91 -37.26
N GLY A 124 -18.37 23.33 -37.94
CA GLY A 124 -18.25 24.60 -38.67
C GLY A 124 -16.80 25.06 -38.86
N GLN A 125 -16.17 24.61 -39.95
CA GLN A 125 -14.90 25.13 -40.49
C GLN A 125 -14.94 26.66 -40.69
N GLU A 126 -13.82 27.34 -40.45
CA GLU A 126 -13.27 28.30 -41.43
C GLU A 126 -11.79 28.59 -41.15
N HIS A 127 -11.04 28.67 -42.26
CA HIS A 127 -9.60 28.87 -42.38
C HIS A 127 -9.16 30.30 -42.09
N SER A 128 -7.96 30.48 -41.53
CA SER A 128 -6.95 31.38 -42.11
C SER A 128 -5.54 31.07 -41.58
N GLU A 129 -4.61 31.06 -42.53
CA GLU A 129 -3.18 30.81 -42.42
C GLU A 129 -2.47 32.06 -41.85
N ASP A 130 -1.37 31.90 -41.10
CA ASP A 130 -0.01 31.90 -41.68
C ASP A 130 1.12 32.31 -40.70
N ASN A 131 2.22 31.56 -40.83
CA ASN A 131 3.64 31.86 -40.61
C ASN A 131 4.29 32.23 -39.25
N GLY A 132 5.21 31.33 -38.81
CA GLY A 132 6.64 31.69 -38.71
C GLY A 132 7.35 31.60 -37.35
N PHE A 133 8.05 30.49 -37.09
CA PHE A 133 9.23 30.40 -36.18
C PHE A 133 10.53 30.55 -37.02
N PRO A 134 11.68 31.02 -36.47
CA PRO A 134 12.62 30.14 -35.71
C PRO A 134 13.41 30.85 -34.56
N SER A 135 13.59 30.20 -33.40
CA SER A 135 14.81 29.52 -32.87
C SER A 135 16.10 30.36 -32.67
N ASP A 136 16.61 30.43 -31.43
CA ASP A 136 17.98 30.06 -30.97
C ASP A 136 18.25 30.63 -29.57
N ARG A 137 18.50 29.80 -28.53
CA ARG A 137 19.75 29.16 -28.07
C ARG A 137 20.73 30.10 -27.30
N PHE A 138 20.77 29.84 -25.98
CA PHE A 138 21.93 29.63 -25.09
C PHE A 138 22.89 30.75 -24.65
N GLN A 139 23.38 30.52 -23.42
CA GLN A 139 24.51 31.09 -22.65
C GLN A 139 24.28 32.47 -22.01
N GLY A 140 24.45 32.68 -20.69
CA GLY A 140 25.21 31.94 -19.68
C GLY A 140 26.48 32.71 -19.32
N SER A 141 26.46 33.46 -18.22
CA SER A 141 27.67 33.80 -17.43
C SER A 141 27.27 34.45 -16.11
N ILE A 142 27.79 33.84 -15.04
CA ILE A 142 27.86 34.34 -13.67
C ILE A 142 29.10 35.22 -13.59
N GLU A 143 29.02 36.38 -12.93
CA GLU A 143 30.13 36.88 -12.12
C GLU A 143 29.64 37.83 -11.03
N ASN A 144 30.02 37.48 -9.80
CA ASN A 144 29.79 38.22 -8.57
C ASN A 144 30.87 39.29 -8.42
N HIS A 145 30.53 40.49 -7.94
CA HIS A 145 31.42 41.24 -7.05
C HIS A 145 30.62 42.06 -6.02
N HIS A 146 30.83 41.72 -4.75
CA HIS A 146 30.50 42.53 -3.59
C HIS A 146 31.63 43.53 -3.31
N GLY A 147 31.26 44.74 -2.88
CA GLY A 147 32.14 45.71 -2.25
C GLY A 147 31.28 46.75 -1.53
N GLY A 148 31.25 46.69 -0.20
CA GLY A 148 30.55 47.64 0.66
C GLY A 148 31.48 48.72 1.22
N ASN A 149 30.91 49.87 1.61
CA ASN A 149 30.90 50.41 2.99
C ASN A 149 30.68 51.93 3.04
N THR A 150 29.88 52.35 4.04
CA THR A 150 29.94 53.60 4.86
C THR A 150 29.77 54.96 4.16
N ALA A 151 29.09 55.99 4.68
CA ALA A 151 28.38 56.28 5.93
C ALA A 151 27.45 57.51 5.74
N SER A 152 26.44 57.61 6.62
CA SER A 152 25.79 58.82 7.19
C SER A 152 25.66 60.10 6.34
N GLU A 153 24.42 60.56 6.08
CA GLU A 153 23.85 61.75 6.74
C GLU A 153 22.51 62.25 6.12
N THR A 154 21.67 62.77 7.02
CA THR A 154 20.56 63.71 6.83
C THR A 154 19.17 63.25 6.39
N CYS A 155 18.28 63.40 7.36
CA CYS A 155 16.84 63.30 7.33
C CYS A 155 16.20 64.29 6.33
N ARG A 156 15.53 63.77 5.30
CA ARG A 156 14.46 64.49 4.58
C ARG A 156 13.20 63.63 4.59
N ARG A 157 12.13 64.19 5.17
CA ARG A 157 10.76 63.68 5.09
C ARG A 157 10.38 63.48 3.62
N HIS A 158 10.37 62.23 3.18
CA HIS A 158 9.67 61.81 1.97
C HIS A 158 8.40 61.04 2.38
N GLN A 159 7.30 61.46 1.78
CA GLN A 159 5.97 60.85 1.86
C GLN A 159 6.07 59.32 1.67
N PRO A 160 5.25 58.51 2.35
CA PRO A 160 5.22 57.09 2.07
C PRO A 160 4.72 56.89 0.64
N LEU A 161 5.65 56.51 -0.24
CA LEU A 161 5.35 55.86 -1.51
C LEU A 161 4.35 54.75 -1.21
N ALA A 162 3.20 54.82 -1.88
CA ALA A 162 2.17 53.80 -1.80
C ALA A 162 2.82 52.43 -1.99
N VAL A 163 2.83 51.64 -0.93
CA VAL A 163 3.13 50.21 -1.01
C VAL A 163 2.10 49.65 -1.99
N LYS A 164 2.54 49.33 -3.22
CA LYS A 164 1.76 48.49 -4.11
C LYS A 164 1.43 47.24 -3.30
N GLN A 165 0.17 47.12 -2.88
CA GLN A 165 -0.31 45.89 -2.25
C GLN A 165 -0.06 44.78 -3.26
N VAL A 166 0.92 43.93 -2.97
CA VAL A 166 1.13 42.69 -3.70
C VAL A 166 -0.21 41.96 -3.65
N PRO A 167 -0.80 41.58 -4.80
CA PRO A 167 -2.04 40.81 -4.81
C PRO A 167 -1.88 39.62 -3.85
N PRO A 168 -2.92 39.20 -3.10
CA PRO A 168 -2.81 38.02 -2.27
C PRO A 168 -2.28 36.90 -3.16
N LEU A 169 -1.05 36.43 -2.84
CA LEU A 169 -0.34 35.43 -3.62
C LEU A 169 -1.32 34.30 -3.90
N LYS A 170 -1.69 34.14 -5.18
CA LYS A 170 -2.58 33.08 -5.63
C LYS A 170 -1.93 31.77 -5.19
N LYS A 171 -2.45 31.17 -4.11
CA LYS A 171 -1.96 29.90 -3.61
C LYS A 171 -2.33 28.85 -4.66
N ASN A 172 -1.31 28.28 -5.29
CA ASN A 172 -1.49 27.14 -6.17
C ASN A 172 -1.59 25.89 -5.28
N TYR A 173 -2.72 25.19 -5.35
CA TYR A 173 -2.86 23.87 -4.73
C TYR A 173 -2.52 22.81 -5.78
N ALA A 174 -1.88 21.73 -5.34
CA ALA A 174 -1.70 20.56 -6.20
C ALA A 174 -3.08 20.00 -6.56
N GLN A 175 -3.26 19.66 -7.84
CA GLN A 175 -4.44 18.98 -8.35
C GLN A 175 -4.04 17.61 -8.86
N ALA A 176 -4.90 16.62 -8.68
CA ALA A 176 -4.70 15.27 -9.19
C ALA A 176 -5.60 15.05 -10.42
N HIS A 177 -4.97 15.02 -11.60
CA HIS A 177 -5.63 14.57 -12.81
C HIS A 177 -5.95 13.06 -12.71
N PRO A 178 -7.06 12.55 -13.26
CA PRO A 178 -7.41 11.12 -13.18
C PRO A 178 -6.32 10.12 -13.61
N SER A 179 -5.46 10.48 -14.58
CA SER A 179 -4.31 9.65 -14.99
C SER A 179 -3.29 9.39 -13.86
N TYR A 180 -3.37 10.14 -12.76
CA TYR A 180 -2.57 9.88 -11.56
C TYR A 180 -2.90 8.52 -10.93
N LEU A 181 -4.15 8.02 -11.08
CA LEU A 181 -4.50 6.67 -10.62
C LEU A 181 -3.68 5.59 -11.32
N GLU A 182 -3.48 5.71 -12.63
CA GLU A 182 -2.63 4.81 -13.41
C GLU A 182 -1.17 4.90 -12.95
N THR A 183 -0.69 6.12 -12.69
CA THR A 183 0.67 6.36 -12.17
C THR A 183 0.89 5.64 -10.83
N LEU A 184 -0.11 5.63 -9.95
CA LEU A 184 -0.03 4.92 -8.66
C LEU A 184 0.07 3.41 -8.81
N GLY A 185 -0.57 2.83 -9.83
CA GLY A 185 -0.45 1.40 -10.13
C GLY A 185 0.97 0.96 -10.49
N GLN A 186 1.82 1.87 -10.97
CA GLN A 186 3.20 1.55 -11.37
C GLN A 186 4.10 1.12 -10.20
N VAL A 187 3.74 1.48 -8.96
CA VAL A 187 4.53 1.19 -7.74
C VAL A 187 4.81 -0.31 -7.57
N HIS A 188 3.86 -1.18 -7.93
CA HIS A 188 4.00 -2.63 -7.83
C HIS A 188 4.14 -3.33 -9.20
N TYR A 189 4.58 -2.60 -10.24
CA TYR A 189 4.72 -3.18 -11.59
C TYR A 189 5.75 -4.30 -11.66
N ALA A 190 6.84 -4.16 -10.89
CA ALA A 190 7.90 -5.16 -10.79
C ALA A 190 7.41 -6.51 -10.23
N TRP A 191 6.43 -6.49 -9.31
CA TRP A 191 5.90 -7.70 -8.69
C TRP A 191 4.49 -7.49 -8.12
N ILE A 192 3.49 -8.03 -8.81
CA ILE A 192 2.06 -7.76 -8.54
C ILE A 192 1.57 -8.27 -7.17
N PHE A 193 2.19 -9.29 -6.59
CA PHE A 193 1.83 -9.73 -5.23
C PHE A 193 2.16 -8.70 -4.15
N GLY A 194 3.08 -7.76 -4.41
CA GLY A 194 3.28 -6.62 -3.53
C GLY A 194 2.00 -5.77 -3.38
N ALA A 195 1.18 -5.66 -4.43
CA ALA A 195 -0.09 -4.96 -4.38
C ALA A 195 -1.15 -5.69 -3.56
N ILE A 196 -1.20 -7.03 -3.65
CA ILE A 196 -2.07 -7.85 -2.79
C ILE A 196 -1.62 -7.73 -1.33
N ALA A 197 -0.30 -7.72 -1.10
CA ALA A 197 0.25 -7.60 0.24
C ALA A 197 -0.14 -6.29 0.92
N GLU A 198 -0.25 -5.17 0.21
CA GLU A 198 -0.76 -3.92 0.79
C GLU A 198 -2.18 -4.08 1.38
N LEU A 199 -3.02 -4.91 0.76
CA LEU A 199 -4.37 -5.20 1.27
C LEU A 199 -4.32 -6.13 2.48
N VAL A 200 -3.44 -7.14 2.45
CA VAL A 200 -3.21 -8.06 3.58
C VAL A 200 -2.65 -7.32 4.80
N ASP A 201 -1.74 -6.36 4.57
CA ASP A 201 -1.17 -5.51 5.61
C ASP A 201 -2.28 -4.71 6.29
N ASN A 202 -3.15 -4.05 5.50
CA ASN A 202 -4.27 -3.27 6.04
C ASN A 202 -5.23 -4.13 6.87
N SER A 203 -5.52 -5.37 6.44
CA SER A 203 -6.38 -6.27 7.23
C SER A 203 -5.71 -6.69 8.55
N ARG A 204 -4.39 -6.94 8.55
CA ARG A 204 -3.65 -7.20 9.81
C ARG A 204 -3.68 -5.98 10.73
N ASP A 205 -3.40 -4.81 10.19
CA ASP A 205 -3.39 -3.54 10.93
C ASP A 205 -4.76 -3.20 11.50
N ALA A 206 -5.85 -3.68 10.85
CA ALA A 206 -7.21 -3.59 11.35
C ALA A 206 -7.60 -4.69 12.36
N GLU A 207 -6.62 -5.43 12.88
CA GLU A 207 -6.76 -6.52 13.84
C GLU A 207 -7.65 -7.67 13.37
N ALA A 208 -7.74 -7.91 12.05
CA ALA A 208 -8.55 -8.99 11.50
C ALA A 208 -8.06 -10.37 11.98
N THR A 209 -9.00 -11.23 12.37
CA THR A 209 -8.75 -12.62 12.74
C THR A 209 -8.87 -13.57 11.56
N ARG A 210 -9.58 -13.14 10.52
CA ARG A 210 -9.85 -13.87 9.29
C ARG A 210 -9.82 -12.93 8.09
N MET A 211 -9.27 -13.43 6.98
CA MET A 211 -9.27 -12.78 5.69
C MET A 211 -9.54 -13.80 4.59
N ASP A 212 -10.39 -13.46 3.63
CA ASP A 212 -10.71 -14.27 2.45
C ASP A 212 -10.26 -13.51 1.18
N ILE A 213 -9.50 -14.19 0.32
CA ILE A 213 -9.01 -13.69 -0.97
C ILE A 213 -9.48 -14.64 -2.07
N SER A 214 -10.24 -14.15 -3.04
CA SER A 214 -10.71 -14.97 -4.16
C SER A 214 -10.87 -14.15 -5.44
N ILE A 215 -10.82 -14.82 -6.59
CA ILE A 215 -11.21 -14.24 -7.88
C ILE A 215 -12.42 -15.00 -8.39
N GLU A 216 -13.51 -14.27 -8.63
CA GLU A 216 -14.79 -14.80 -9.10
C GLU A 216 -15.25 -14.06 -10.36
N GLU A 217 -15.96 -14.76 -11.24
CA GLU A 217 -16.59 -14.13 -12.41
C GLU A 217 -17.86 -13.40 -11.97
N ILE A 218 -18.02 -12.18 -12.47
CA ILE A 218 -19.20 -11.34 -12.23
C ILE A 218 -19.67 -10.73 -13.54
N TYR A 219 -20.99 -10.71 -13.75
CA TYR A 219 -21.55 -10.04 -14.92
C TYR A 219 -21.41 -8.52 -14.83
N SER A 220 -20.73 -7.91 -15.79
CA SER A 220 -20.63 -6.46 -15.92
C SER A 220 -21.55 -5.97 -17.03
N LYS A 221 -22.58 -5.19 -16.66
CA LYS A 221 -23.52 -4.57 -17.61
C LYS A 221 -22.79 -3.66 -18.61
N ARG A 222 -21.75 -2.95 -18.15
CA ARG A 222 -20.96 -2.04 -18.99
C ARG A 222 -20.09 -2.79 -19.99
N ALA A 223 -19.51 -3.92 -19.60
CA ALA A 223 -18.70 -4.75 -20.49
C ALA A 223 -19.56 -5.67 -21.39
N GLY A 224 -20.83 -5.89 -21.02
CA GLY A 224 -21.73 -6.81 -21.72
C GLY A 224 -21.35 -8.29 -21.57
N LYS A 225 -20.48 -8.63 -20.62
CA LYS A 225 -19.94 -9.98 -20.40
C LYS A 225 -19.60 -10.23 -18.93
N GLU A 226 -19.34 -11.48 -18.59
CA GLU A 226 -18.68 -11.84 -17.34
C GLU A 226 -17.23 -11.33 -17.35
N ILE A 227 -16.81 -10.78 -16.22
CA ILE A 227 -15.45 -10.30 -15.98
C ILE A 227 -14.96 -10.84 -14.63
N PRO A 228 -13.65 -11.08 -14.48
CA PRO A 228 -13.10 -11.49 -13.20
C PRO A 228 -13.06 -10.31 -12.23
N MET A 229 -13.38 -10.61 -10.97
CA MET A 229 -13.32 -9.68 -9.86
C MET A 229 -12.54 -10.31 -8.71
N LEU A 230 -11.44 -9.66 -8.32
CA LEU A 230 -10.71 -9.97 -7.11
C LEU A 230 -11.48 -9.43 -5.91
N SER A 231 -11.72 -10.28 -4.92
CA SER A 231 -12.29 -9.90 -3.64
C SER A 231 -11.29 -10.13 -2.52
N VAL A 232 -11.24 -9.17 -1.60
CA VAL A 232 -10.47 -9.20 -0.35
C VAL A 232 -11.43 -8.82 0.77
N ILE A 233 -11.71 -9.75 1.67
CA ILE A 233 -12.73 -9.58 2.72
C ILE A 233 -12.09 -9.91 4.06
N ASP A 234 -12.16 -8.98 5.02
CA ASP A 234 -11.67 -9.18 6.39
C ASP A 234 -12.76 -8.91 7.44
N ASP A 235 -12.52 -9.42 8.64
CA ASP A 235 -13.33 -9.21 9.84
C ASP A 235 -12.69 -8.23 10.83
N GLY A 236 -11.86 -7.30 10.35
CA GLY A 236 -11.21 -6.28 11.18
C GLY A 236 -12.20 -5.25 11.75
N HIS A 237 -11.70 -4.19 12.37
CA HIS A 237 -12.56 -3.18 13.03
C HIS A 237 -13.39 -2.29 12.07
N GLY A 238 -13.11 -2.34 10.76
CA GLY A 238 -13.77 -1.50 9.74
C GLY A 238 -13.43 -0.02 9.86
N MET A 239 -14.04 0.84 9.05
CA MET A 239 -13.71 2.27 9.01
C MET A 239 -14.94 3.16 9.21
N ILE A 240 -14.81 4.20 10.04
CA ILE A 240 -15.76 5.31 10.07
C ILE A 240 -15.59 6.21 8.84
N HIS A 241 -16.54 7.12 8.60
CA HIS A 241 -16.52 8.01 7.43
C HIS A 241 -15.18 8.76 7.25
N GLU A 242 -14.67 9.36 8.33
CA GLU A 242 -13.43 10.14 8.34
C GLU A 242 -12.20 9.28 7.99
N GLU A 243 -12.20 8.01 8.38
CA GLU A 243 -11.15 7.06 8.04
C GLU A 243 -11.23 6.65 6.57
N VAL A 244 -12.44 6.49 6.03
CA VAL A 244 -12.64 6.25 4.59
C VAL A 244 -12.17 7.44 3.76
N GLU A 245 -12.46 8.68 4.18
CA GLU A 245 -11.95 9.88 3.51
C GLU A 245 -10.42 9.92 3.52
N LYS A 246 -9.79 9.72 4.69
CA LYS A 246 -8.32 9.61 4.81
C LYS A 246 -7.76 8.47 3.95
N MET A 247 -8.48 7.35 3.91
CA MET A 247 -8.13 6.17 3.11
C MET A 247 -8.24 6.46 1.61
N VAL A 248 -9.05 7.39 1.12
CA VAL A 248 -9.03 7.77 -0.31
C VAL A 248 -8.15 8.99 -0.63
N CYS A 249 -7.76 9.79 0.38
CA CYS A 249 -6.86 10.93 0.20
C CYS A 249 -5.46 10.51 -0.29
N PHE A 250 -4.88 11.30 -1.19
CA PHE A 250 -3.51 11.12 -1.70
C PHE A 250 -2.52 11.85 -0.78
N GLY A 251 -2.24 11.19 0.35
CA GLY A 251 -1.36 11.69 1.41
C GLY A 251 -2.12 12.14 2.65
N HIS A 252 -1.57 11.81 3.81
CA HIS A 252 -1.97 12.32 5.12
C HIS A 252 -0.73 12.40 6.03
N LYS A 253 -0.84 13.12 7.15
CA LYS A 253 0.27 13.23 8.11
C LYS A 253 0.67 11.82 8.57
N LYS A 254 1.92 11.42 8.30
CA LYS A 254 2.45 10.16 8.83
C LYS A 254 2.47 10.24 10.36
N PRO A 255 2.14 9.16 11.07
CA PRO A 255 2.37 9.08 12.51
C PRO A 255 3.83 9.43 12.82
N GLU A 256 4.05 10.33 13.78
CA GLU A 256 5.39 10.68 14.24
C GLU A 256 6.01 9.52 15.05
N ALA A 257 5.17 8.80 15.80
CA ALA A 257 5.55 7.57 16.49
C ALA A 257 5.61 6.40 15.51
N ASP A 258 6.63 5.55 15.67
CA ASP A 258 6.71 4.24 15.05
C ASP A 258 5.97 3.24 15.94
N ASP A 259 4.82 2.75 15.48
CA ASP A 259 4.09 1.68 16.17
C ASP A 259 4.63 0.34 15.68
N PRO A 260 5.35 -0.43 16.52
CA PRO A 260 5.97 -1.68 16.10
C PRO A 260 4.95 -2.74 15.65
N ASP A 261 3.69 -2.61 16.05
CA ASP A 261 2.63 -3.56 15.75
C ASP A 261 1.84 -3.19 14.47
N HIS A 262 2.13 -2.04 13.86
CA HIS A 262 1.43 -1.50 12.69
C HIS A 262 2.34 -1.39 11.45
N ILE A 263 1.95 -2.01 10.33
CA ILE A 263 2.75 -2.00 9.08
C ILE A 263 2.49 -0.71 8.27
N GLY A 264 1.27 -0.21 8.29
CA GLY A 264 0.77 0.91 7.49
C GLY A 264 1.38 2.26 7.85
N ARG A 265 2.44 2.68 7.15
CA ARG A 265 3.09 3.98 7.44
C ARG A 265 2.95 5.04 6.34
N PHE A 266 2.81 4.62 5.08
CA PHE A 266 2.99 5.52 3.94
C PHE A 266 1.69 6.21 3.49
N GLY A 267 0.53 5.70 3.91
CA GLY A 267 -0.78 6.27 3.59
C GLY A 267 -1.23 6.10 2.13
N VAL A 268 -0.51 5.31 1.33
CA VAL A 268 -0.76 5.11 -0.10
C VAL A 268 -1.06 3.67 -0.50
N GLY A 269 -0.83 2.69 0.39
CA GLY A 269 -0.85 1.25 0.10
C GLY A 269 -2.14 0.77 -0.59
N PHE A 270 -3.31 1.18 -0.08
CA PHE A 270 -4.59 0.83 -0.72
C PHE A 270 -4.67 1.32 -2.18
N LYS A 271 -4.27 2.57 -2.47
CA LYS A 271 -4.40 3.14 -3.82
C LYS A 271 -3.42 2.50 -4.79
N THR A 272 -2.15 2.38 -4.38
CA THR A 272 -1.10 1.79 -5.20
C THR A 272 -1.37 0.30 -5.44
N GLY A 273 -1.86 -0.40 -4.43
CA GLY A 273 -2.26 -1.80 -4.53
C GLY A 273 -3.48 -2.00 -5.43
N ALA A 274 -4.58 -1.30 -5.16
CA ALA A 274 -5.82 -1.43 -5.93
C ALA A 274 -5.63 -1.06 -7.40
N MET A 275 -4.97 0.08 -7.68
CA MET A 275 -4.74 0.54 -9.06
C MET A 275 -3.68 -0.26 -9.81
N ARG A 276 -2.86 -1.07 -9.11
CA ARG A 276 -2.01 -2.08 -9.76
C ARG A 276 -2.83 -3.30 -10.18
N LEU A 277 -3.80 -3.71 -9.37
CA LEU A 277 -4.53 -4.97 -9.55
C LEU A 277 -5.65 -4.86 -10.58
N GLY A 278 -6.29 -3.70 -10.70
CA GLY A 278 -7.31 -3.43 -11.70
C GLY A 278 -7.62 -1.93 -11.83
N ARG A 279 -8.45 -1.61 -12.82
CA ARG A 279 -8.81 -0.21 -13.12
C ARG A 279 -9.83 0.38 -12.14
N ASP A 280 -10.61 -0.47 -11.49
CA ASP A 280 -11.73 -0.04 -10.65
C ASP A 280 -11.81 -0.86 -9.37
N ALA A 281 -12.03 -0.17 -8.24
CA ALA A 281 -12.11 -0.76 -6.93
C ALA A 281 -13.28 -0.18 -6.11
N LEU A 282 -14.11 -1.05 -5.53
CA LEU A 282 -15.17 -0.70 -4.58
C LEU A 282 -14.78 -1.20 -3.20
N VAL A 283 -14.86 -0.31 -2.20
CA VAL A 283 -14.69 -0.66 -0.79
C VAL A 283 -16.04 -0.56 -0.11
N ILE A 284 -16.43 -1.61 0.61
CA ILE A 284 -17.53 -1.60 1.56
C ILE A 284 -16.93 -1.89 2.93
N THR A 285 -17.14 -1.01 3.89
CA THR A 285 -16.55 -1.14 5.23
C THR A 285 -17.61 -0.88 6.28
N GLN A 286 -17.52 -1.57 7.41
CA GLN A 286 -18.51 -1.52 8.47
C GLN A 286 -17.84 -1.54 9.85
N THR A 287 -18.23 -0.58 10.68
CA THR A 287 -17.98 -0.59 12.13
C THR A 287 -19.26 -1.01 12.86
N ASN A 288 -19.24 -1.01 14.19
CA ASN A 288 -20.45 -1.25 14.98
C ASN A 288 -21.54 -0.22 14.69
N ASP A 289 -21.16 1.03 14.41
CA ASP A 289 -22.10 2.15 14.35
C ASP A 289 -22.26 2.76 12.95
N SER A 290 -21.39 2.42 11.99
CA SER A 290 -21.42 3.00 10.64
C SER A 290 -21.10 1.98 9.55
N ARG A 291 -21.51 2.30 8.32
CA ARG A 291 -21.10 1.58 7.11
C ARG A 291 -20.84 2.60 6.02
N SER A 292 -19.77 2.40 5.26
CA SER A 292 -19.41 3.28 4.17
C SER A 292 -19.10 2.50 2.90
N ILE A 293 -19.40 3.11 1.76
CA ILE A 293 -19.04 2.61 0.44
C ILE A 293 -18.17 3.67 -0.21
N ALA A 294 -16.99 3.31 -0.69
CA ALA A 294 -16.11 4.20 -1.44
C ALA A 294 -15.74 3.57 -2.79
N PHE A 295 -15.70 4.39 -3.84
CA PHE A 295 -15.48 3.91 -5.20
C PHE A 295 -14.30 4.63 -5.87
N LEU A 296 -13.18 3.92 -5.99
CA LEU A 296 -11.96 4.39 -6.64
C LEU A 296 -11.90 3.80 -8.05
N SER A 297 -12.18 4.61 -9.08
CA SER A 297 -12.42 4.11 -10.43
C SER A 297 -11.75 4.96 -11.49
N GLN A 298 -10.91 4.34 -12.31
CA GLN A 298 -10.41 4.98 -13.53
C GLN A 298 -11.54 5.14 -14.54
N SER A 299 -12.40 4.13 -14.68
CA SER A 299 -13.45 4.13 -15.69
C SER A 299 -14.61 5.09 -15.42
N LEU A 300 -14.79 5.55 -14.19
CA LEU A 300 -15.65 6.68 -13.81
C LEU A 300 -15.01 8.03 -14.18
N ASN A 301 -13.68 8.11 -14.12
CA ASN A 301 -12.94 9.36 -14.24
C ASN A 301 -12.34 9.58 -15.64
N GLU A 302 -12.61 8.69 -16.58
CA GLU A 302 -12.26 8.86 -18.00
C GLU A 302 -12.84 10.17 -18.55
N GLY A 303 -11.97 11.00 -19.13
CA GLY A 303 -12.35 12.29 -19.74
C GLY A 303 -12.66 13.42 -18.75
N LYS A 304 -12.45 13.24 -17.45
CA LYS A 304 -12.61 14.31 -16.45
C LYS A 304 -11.31 15.06 -16.21
N ASP A 305 -11.41 16.35 -15.91
CA ASP A 305 -10.25 17.17 -15.55
C ASP A 305 -9.76 16.92 -14.11
N ASN A 306 -10.65 16.44 -13.23
CA ASN A 306 -10.36 16.22 -11.81
C ASN A 306 -10.85 14.84 -11.38
N LEU A 307 -10.09 14.24 -10.46
CA LEU A 307 -10.42 12.96 -9.87
C LEU A 307 -11.62 13.07 -8.92
N GLU A 308 -12.67 12.30 -9.21
CA GLU A 308 -13.86 12.12 -8.39
C GLU A 308 -13.86 10.75 -7.72
N ILE A 309 -14.14 10.71 -6.42
CA ILE A 309 -14.22 9.48 -5.63
C ILE A 309 -15.56 9.47 -4.88
N PRO A 310 -16.59 8.79 -5.41
CA PRO A 310 -17.88 8.69 -4.75
C PRO A 310 -17.78 7.97 -3.41
N ILE A 311 -18.30 8.58 -2.35
CA ILE A 311 -18.44 7.99 -1.01
C ILE A 311 -19.90 8.06 -0.58
N VAL A 312 -20.39 6.98 0.01
CA VAL A 312 -21.75 6.89 0.58
C VAL A 312 -21.65 6.29 1.97
N SER A 313 -21.98 7.09 2.97
CA SER A 313 -21.89 6.72 4.38
C SER A 313 -23.26 6.59 5.02
N TYR A 314 -23.38 5.60 5.88
CA TYR A 314 -24.57 5.24 6.62
C TYR A 314 -24.24 5.15 8.10
N ARG A 315 -25.19 5.53 8.94
CA ARG A 315 -25.12 5.35 10.39
C ARG A 315 -26.16 4.34 10.84
N ARG A 316 -25.85 3.64 11.93
CA ARG A 316 -26.76 2.68 12.55
C ARG A 316 -27.80 3.42 13.39
N LYS A 317 -29.07 3.09 13.18
CA LYS A 317 -30.19 3.46 14.04
C LYS A 317 -31.02 2.24 14.36
N GLY A 318 -30.92 1.76 15.59
CA GLY A 318 -31.51 0.49 15.99
C GLY A 318 -30.96 -0.65 15.14
N GLN A 319 -31.83 -1.38 14.45
CA GLN A 319 -31.47 -2.53 13.61
C GLN A 319 -31.19 -2.17 12.14
N PHE A 320 -31.34 -0.90 11.75
CA PHE A 320 -31.23 -0.48 10.36
C PHE A 320 -30.06 0.49 10.14
N MET A 321 -29.54 0.50 8.92
CA MET A 321 -28.58 1.50 8.45
C MET A 321 -29.31 2.55 7.63
N GLU A 322 -29.19 3.81 8.02
CA GLU A 322 -29.73 4.96 7.27
C GLU A 322 -28.59 5.84 6.74
N VAL A 323 -28.85 6.58 5.67
CA VAL A 323 -27.87 7.54 5.12
C VAL A 323 -27.49 8.54 6.21
N ASP A 324 -26.19 8.71 6.44
CA ASP A 324 -25.72 9.62 7.49
C ASP A 324 -25.71 11.07 6.99
N THR A 325 -26.78 11.79 7.32
CA THR A 325 -26.94 13.20 6.94
C THR A 325 -26.02 14.16 7.69
N ASN A 326 -25.33 13.70 8.74
CA ASN A 326 -24.39 14.53 9.49
C ASN A 326 -23.06 14.72 8.77
N VAL A 327 -22.66 13.74 7.95
CA VAL A 327 -21.37 13.74 7.23
C VAL A 327 -21.53 13.99 5.72
N GLN A 328 -22.71 13.76 5.15
CA GLN A 328 -22.97 13.96 3.73
C GLN A 328 -24.41 14.41 3.45
N LEU A 329 -24.61 15.16 2.36
CA LEU A 329 -25.95 15.54 1.91
C LEU A 329 -26.67 14.33 1.28
N GLU A 330 -27.97 14.17 1.57
CA GLU A 330 -28.76 13.07 1.01
C GLU A 330 -28.79 13.08 -0.52
N ALA A 331 -28.84 14.26 -1.14
CA ALA A 331 -28.78 14.41 -2.59
C ALA A 331 -27.42 13.95 -3.18
N LEU A 332 -26.32 14.23 -2.47
CA LEU A 332 -24.98 13.77 -2.86
C LEU A 332 -24.87 12.25 -2.70
N ALA A 333 -25.39 11.69 -1.61
CA ALA A 333 -25.45 10.25 -1.39
C ALA A 333 -26.22 9.53 -2.51
N LYS A 334 -27.39 10.07 -2.90
CA LYS A 334 -28.20 9.55 -4.01
C LYS A 334 -27.46 9.63 -5.34
N TYR A 335 -26.76 10.74 -5.60
CA TYR A 335 -25.92 10.90 -6.79
C TYR A 335 -24.77 9.87 -6.80
N ASN A 336 -24.00 9.78 -5.72
CA ASN A 336 -22.88 8.86 -5.59
C ASN A 336 -23.32 7.40 -5.75
N LEU A 337 -24.43 6.99 -5.13
CA LEU A 337 -25.01 5.66 -5.34
C LEU A 337 -25.45 5.43 -6.79
N LYS A 338 -26.01 6.44 -7.46
CA LYS A 338 -26.38 6.33 -8.87
C LYS A 338 -25.14 6.06 -9.73
N VAL A 339 -24.09 6.85 -9.52
CA VAL A 339 -22.81 6.73 -10.23
C VAL A 339 -22.16 5.37 -9.99
N ILE A 340 -22.10 4.90 -8.72
CA ILE A 340 -21.56 3.57 -8.38
C ILE A 340 -22.28 2.48 -9.17
N LYS A 341 -23.62 2.48 -9.21
CA LYS A 341 -24.40 1.46 -9.94
C LYS A 341 -24.23 1.51 -11.47
N GLU A 342 -23.93 2.68 -12.00
CA GLU A 342 -23.76 2.89 -13.45
C GLU A 342 -22.36 2.46 -13.91
N PHE A 343 -21.34 2.72 -13.09
CA PHE A 343 -19.93 2.53 -13.42
C PHE A 343 -19.30 1.27 -12.82
N SER A 344 -20.05 0.50 -12.01
CA SER A 344 -19.58 -0.76 -11.42
C SER A 344 -20.53 -1.93 -11.72
N PRO A 345 -20.07 -3.18 -11.54
CA PRO A 345 -20.94 -4.36 -11.55
C PRO A 345 -21.98 -4.39 -10.41
N PHE A 346 -21.91 -3.45 -9.45
CA PHE A 346 -22.71 -3.47 -8.23
C PHE A 346 -24.01 -2.71 -8.39
N ASP A 347 -25.13 -3.44 -8.47
CA ASP A 347 -26.45 -2.87 -8.30
C ASP A 347 -26.91 -2.87 -6.83
N LYS A 348 -28.14 -2.39 -6.58
CA LYS A 348 -28.71 -2.32 -5.23
C LYS A 348 -28.75 -3.70 -4.55
N TYR A 349 -29.05 -4.76 -5.30
CA TYR A 349 -29.16 -6.11 -4.76
C TYR A 349 -27.79 -6.67 -4.41
N LEU A 350 -26.80 -6.49 -5.29
CA LEU A 350 -25.45 -6.95 -5.02
C LEU A 350 -24.78 -6.19 -3.87
N ILE A 351 -24.96 -4.87 -3.78
CA ILE A 351 -24.51 -4.09 -2.61
C ILE A 351 -25.16 -4.61 -1.33
N GLY A 352 -26.48 -4.87 -1.36
CA GLY A 352 -27.19 -5.45 -0.22
C GLY A 352 -26.69 -6.83 0.17
N ALA A 353 -26.44 -7.70 -0.82
CA ALA A 353 -25.92 -9.05 -0.61
C ALA A 353 -24.51 -9.03 0.01
N LYS A 354 -23.61 -8.18 -0.50
CA LYS A 354 -22.26 -8.02 0.06
C LYS A 354 -22.29 -7.39 1.45
N ALA A 355 -23.14 -6.40 1.67
CA ALA A 355 -23.37 -5.83 2.99
C ALA A 355 -23.93 -6.85 4.01
N GLY A 356 -24.68 -7.86 3.54
CA GLY A 356 -25.15 -8.98 4.37
C GLY A 356 -24.06 -9.97 4.79
N LEU A 357 -22.86 -9.91 4.20
CA LEU A 357 -21.73 -10.75 4.62
C LEU A 357 -21.16 -10.29 5.98
N PHE A 358 -21.36 -9.02 6.35
CA PHE A 358 -21.14 -8.56 7.71
C PHE A 358 -22.26 -9.15 8.59
N ARG A 359 -21.98 -10.26 9.28
CA ARG A 359 -22.91 -10.92 10.21
C ARG A 359 -23.38 -9.96 11.32
N GLU A 360 -24.44 -10.30 12.04
CA GLU A 360 -24.95 -9.48 13.16
C GLU A 360 -23.84 -9.23 14.19
N ASN A 361 -23.43 -7.95 14.31
CA ASN A 361 -22.33 -7.43 15.16
C ASN A 361 -20.89 -7.56 14.62
N ASN A 362 -20.71 -7.99 13.36
CA ASN A 362 -19.37 -8.03 12.78
C ASN A 362 -19.00 -6.73 12.09
N THR A 363 -17.83 -6.23 12.45
CA THR A 363 -17.08 -5.20 11.74
C THR A 363 -16.27 -5.83 10.62
N GLY A 364 -15.72 -5.01 9.73
CA GLY A 364 -14.76 -5.47 8.73
C GLY A 364 -14.73 -4.62 7.48
N THR A 365 -13.87 -5.01 6.54
CA THR A 365 -13.75 -4.37 5.24
C THR A 365 -13.81 -5.39 4.11
N GLN A 366 -14.52 -5.02 3.05
CA GLN A 366 -14.67 -5.78 1.80
C GLN A 366 -14.17 -4.91 0.65
N ILE A 367 -13.18 -5.38 -0.08
CA ILE A 367 -12.58 -4.70 -1.22
C ILE A 367 -12.82 -5.56 -2.46
N TYR A 368 -13.39 -4.95 -3.49
CA TYR A 368 -13.70 -5.59 -4.76
C TYR A 368 -12.98 -4.84 -5.88
N ILE A 369 -12.13 -5.54 -6.63
CA ILE A 369 -11.32 -4.98 -7.71
C ILE A 369 -11.65 -5.73 -8.99
N TRP A 370 -12.00 -5.01 -10.06
CA TRP A 370 -12.30 -5.59 -11.37
C TRP A 370 -11.64 -4.78 -12.47
N ASN A 371 -11.88 -5.18 -13.73
CA ASN A 371 -11.09 -4.73 -14.87
C ASN A 371 -9.60 -4.96 -14.56
N LEU A 372 -9.30 -6.22 -14.21
CA LEU A 372 -8.00 -6.66 -13.73
C LEU A 372 -6.91 -6.42 -14.76
N ASP A 373 -5.69 -6.20 -14.28
CA ASP A 373 -4.55 -5.89 -15.13
C ASP A 373 -4.28 -6.99 -16.17
N GLU A 374 -4.05 -6.56 -17.41
CA GLU A 374 -3.92 -7.41 -18.58
C GLU A 374 -2.44 -7.57 -19.00
N TRP A 375 -2.07 -8.80 -19.35
CA TRP A 375 -0.83 -9.17 -20.01
C TRP A 375 -1.12 -9.56 -21.46
N GLY A 376 -1.16 -8.56 -22.35
CA GLY A 376 -1.58 -8.76 -23.74
C GLY A 376 -3.08 -9.07 -23.81
N SER A 377 -3.46 -10.22 -24.36
CA SER A 377 -4.86 -10.64 -24.46
C SER A 377 -5.38 -11.45 -23.26
N GLN A 378 -4.53 -11.67 -22.25
CA GLN A 378 -4.84 -12.44 -21.04
C GLN A 378 -4.64 -11.58 -19.79
N TYR A 379 -5.03 -12.06 -18.61
CA TYR A 379 -4.76 -11.35 -17.34
C TYR A 379 -3.36 -11.62 -16.79
N CYS A 380 -2.78 -10.66 -16.06
CA CYS A 380 -1.51 -10.84 -15.35
C CYS A 380 -1.54 -11.95 -14.28
N LEU A 381 -2.74 -12.23 -13.76
CA LEU A 381 -3.00 -13.32 -12.81
C LEU A 381 -3.72 -14.49 -13.49
N GLU A 382 -3.43 -15.68 -13.00
CA GLU A 382 -4.17 -16.92 -13.24
C GLU A 382 -4.76 -17.38 -11.91
N TRP A 383 -5.92 -18.02 -11.91
CA TRP A 383 -6.52 -18.53 -10.69
C TRP A 383 -7.15 -19.89 -10.90
N ASP A 384 -7.03 -20.72 -9.88
CA ASP A 384 -7.66 -22.04 -9.79
C ASP A 384 -8.47 -22.10 -8.48
N ARG A 385 -9.72 -22.57 -8.58
CA ARG A 385 -10.59 -22.75 -7.41
C ARG A 385 -10.20 -23.99 -6.59
N GLY A 386 -9.35 -24.86 -7.13
CA GLY A 386 -9.07 -26.17 -6.56
C GLY A 386 -10.25 -27.12 -6.73
N LEU A 387 -10.10 -28.37 -6.30
CA LEU A 387 -11.17 -29.37 -6.38
C LEU A 387 -12.12 -29.23 -5.19
N THR A 388 -13.41 -29.09 -5.45
CA THR A 388 -14.47 -29.14 -4.44
C THR A 388 -14.81 -30.60 -4.13
N GLY A 389 -14.52 -31.03 -2.90
CA GLY A 389 -14.90 -32.35 -2.41
C GLY A 389 -13.83 -33.01 -1.57
N GLY A 390 -13.73 -32.61 -0.29
CA GLY A 390 -13.16 -33.34 0.86
C GLY A 390 -11.75 -33.97 0.78
N SER A 391 -11.12 -33.97 -0.38
CA SER A 391 -9.85 -34.64 -0.66
C SER A 391 -8.77 -33.57 -0.79
N SER A 392 -7.70 -33.75 -0.01
CA SER A 392 -6.65 -32.76 0.24
C SER A 392 -5.73 -32.47 -0.96
N PHE A 393 -6.01 -32.99 -2.16
CA PHE A 393 -5.02 -33.08 -3.23
C PHE A 393 -4.90 -31.81 -4.11
N HIS A 394 -5.92 -30.94 -4.17
CA HIS A 394 -5.86 -29.70 -4.97
C HIS A 394 -6.49 -28.52 -4.23
N LYS A 395 -5.63 -27.71 -3.58
CA LYS A 395 -6.02 -26.43 -2.97
C LYS A 395 -5.92 -25.32 -4.01
N GLY A 396 -6.95 -24.46 -4.10
CA GLY A 396 -6.96 -23.35 -5.05
C GLY A 396 -5.79 -22.37 -4.85
N ASP A 397 -5.41 -21.64 -5.89
CA ASP A 397 -4.30 -20.67 -5.84
C ASP A 397 -4.56 -19.50 -6.80
N ILE A 398 -3.81 -18.42 -6.63
CA ILE A 398 -3.69 -17.32 -7.59
C ILE A 398 -2.22 -17.23 -7.98
N LEU A 399 -1.93 -17.41 -9.26
CA LEU A 399 -0.58 -17.44 -9.81
C LEU A 399 -0.28 -16.16 -10.62
N ILE A 400 0.96 -15.69 -10.57
CA ILE A 400 1.45 -14.73 -11.58
C ILE A 400 1.66 -15.50 -12.88
N ARG A 401 0.92 -15.14 -13.92
CA ARG A 401 0.93 -15.83 -15.21
C ARG A 401 2.33 -15.98 -15.82
N SER A 402 3.13 -14.92 -15.73
CA SER A 402 4.47 -14.91 -16.33
C SER A 402 5.44 -15.90 -15.66
N LYS A 403 5.18 -16.30 -14.40
CA LYS A 403 6.04 -17.13 -13.54
C LYS A 403 7.52 -16.71 -13.56
N ARG A 404 7.77 -15.41 -13.83
CA ARG A 404 9.12 -14.84 -13.86
C ARG A 404 9.65 -14.80 -12.44
N LEU A 405 10.83 -15.39 -12.25
CA LEU A 405 11.51 -15.39 -10.97
C LEU A 405 12.11 -14.02 -10.70
N ARG A 406 12.14 -13.64 -9.42
CA ARG A 406 12.85 -12.43 -9.00
C ARG A 406 14.35 -12.66 -9.15
N SER A 407 15.05 -11.65 -9.64
CA SER A 407 16.51 -11.71 -9.81
C SER A 407 17.20 -11.74 -8.46
N ARG A 408 18.08 -12.73 -8.25
CA ARG A 408 18.91 -12.87 -7.05
C ARG A 408 20.31 -13.31 -7.47
N PRO A 409 21.39 -12.60 -7.07
CA PRO A 409 22.76 -12.99 -7.42
C PRO A 409 23.10 -14.42 -6.99
N GLY A 410 23.68 -15.20 -7.90
CA GLY A 410 24.07 -16.58 -7.62
C GLY A 410 22.91 -17.59 -7.54
N GLN A 411 21.65 -17.19 -7.77
CA GLN A 411 20.53 -18.14 -7.76
C GLN A 411 20.61 -19.09 -8.96
N ILE A 412 20.62 -20.39 -8.68
CA ILE A 412 20.58 -21.47 -9.68
C ILE A 412 19.19 -22.10 -9.81
N SER A 413 18.40 -22.04 -8.74
CA SER A 413 17.05 -22.62 -8.73
C SER A 413 16.11 -21.90 -9.68
N LYS A 414 15.33 -22.72 -10.40
CA LYS A 414 14.19 -22.26 -11.20
C LYS A 414 12.85 -22.45 -10.49
N ALA A 415 12.86 -23.01 -9.29
CA ALA A 415 11.68 -23.37 -8.52
C ALA A 415 11.61 -22.53 -7.24
N VAL A 416 11.23 -21.26 -7.39
CA VAL A 416 10.97 -20.35 -6.26
C VAL A 416 9.48 -20.04 -6.26
N CYS A 417 8.66 -20.94 -5.69
CA CYS A 417 7.20 -20.85 -5.76
C CYS A 417 6.66 -19.52 -5.19
N LEU A 418 7.30 -18.98 -4.15
CA LEU A 418 6.95 -17.69 -3.56
C LEU A 418 6.92 -16.54 -4.59
N ASP A 419 7.73 -16.60 -5.65
CA ASP A 419 7.78 -15.54 -6.66
C ASP A 419 6.53 -15.49 -7.54
N TYR A 420 5.75 -16.57 -7.62
CA TYR A 420 4.62 -16.66 -8.56
C TYR A 420 3.37 -17.39 -8.04
N SER A 421 3.39 -18.01 -6.85
CA SER A 421 2.22 -18.60 -6.18
C SER A 421 1.85 -17.74 -4.96
N LEU A 422 0.64 -17.18 -4.98
CA LEU A 422 0.17 -16.32 -3.90
C LEU A 422 0.02 -17.14 -2.62
N ARG A 423 -0.45 -18.39 -2.72
CA ARG A 423 -0.47 -19.33 -1.59
C ARG A 423 0.90 -19.44 -0.94
N SER A 424 1.93 -19.76 -1.72
CA SER A 424 3.31 -19.94 -1.22
C SER A 424 3.86 -18.67 -0.56
N TYR A 425 3.51 -17.50 -1.10
CA TYR A 425 3.90 -16.22 -0.51
C TYR A 425 3.20 -15.94 0.83
N LEU A 426 1.89 -16.14 0.89
CA LEU A 426 1.08 -15.90 2.09
C LEU A 426 1.42 -16.87 3.24
N GLU A 427 2.00 -18.04 2.94
CA GLU A 427 2.47 -18.96 3.98
C GLU A 427 3.55 -18.34 4.87
N VAL A 428 4.39 -17.45 4.34
CA VAL A 428 5.56 -16.88 5.05
C VAL A 428 5.53 -15.36 5.15
N ILE A 429 4.46 -14.70 4.71
CA ILE A 429 4.33 -13.24 4.67
C ILE A 429 4.51 -12.58 6.05
N PHE A 430 4.13 -13.29 7.12
CA PHE A 430 4.29 -12.86 8.50
C PHE A 430 5.26 -13.76 9.26
N LEU A 431 6.15 -13.14 10.04
CA LEU A 431 7.10 -13.83 10.91
C LEU A 431 6.38 -14.67 11.96
N VAL A 432 5.35 -14.07 12.57
CA VAL A 432 4.46 -14.72 13.54
C VAL A 432 3.02 -14.59 13.04
N PRO A 433 2.53 -15.53 12.23
CA PRO A 433 1.20 -15.44 11.65
C PRO A 433 0.11 -15.59 12.73
N ARG A 434 -0.86 -14.67 12.74
CA ARG A 434 -2.02 -14.67 13.67
C ARG A 434 -3.36 -14.75 12.92
N ILE A 435 -3.52 -13.93 11.89
CA ILE A 435 -4.68 -13.93 11.00
C ILE A 435 -4.82 -15.26 10.26
N ARG A 436 -6.06 -15.73 10.04
CA ARG A 436 -6.37 -16.87 9.16
C ARG A 436 -6.64 -16.37 7.75
N ILE A 437 -5.79 -16.74 6.81
CA ILE A 437 -5.92 -16.32 5.41
C ILE A 437 -6.49 -17.48 4.59
N TYR A 438 -7.63 -17.28 3.96
CA TYR A 438 -8.25 -18.20 3.02
C TYR A 438 -7.99 -17.69 1.60
N LEU A 439 -7.46 -18.56 0.74
CA LEU A 439 -7.23 -18.26 -0.66
C LEU A 439 -8.05 -19.21 -1.52
N GLN A 440 -8.88 -18.66 -2.40
CA GLN A 440 -9.80 -19.43 -3.24
C GLN A 440 -10.62 -20.43 -2.40
N GLY A 441 -11.14 -19.96 -1.26
CA GLY A 441 -11.97 -20.75 -0.34
C GLY A 441 -11.22 -21.73 0.58
N SER A 442 -9.89 -21.89 0.45
CA SER A 442 -9.12 -22.86 1.24
C SER A 442 -8.04 -22.19 2.10
N LEU A 443 -7.93 -22.64 3.35
CA LEU A 443 -7.01 -22.09 4.34
C LEU A 443 -5.55 -22.19 3.85
N VAL A 444 -4.84 -21.07 3.88
CA VAL A 444 -3.38 -21.01 3.70
C VAL A 444 -2.72 -21.51 4.99
N LYS A 445 -1.88 -22.54 4.88
CA LYS A 445 -1.17 -23.11 6.03
C LYS A 445 0.05 -22.26 6.36
N SER A 446 -0.13 -21.20 7.13
CA SER A 446 0.95 -20.31 7.52
C SER A 446 2.10 -21.05 8.22
N ARG A 447 3.33 -20.63 7.94
CA ARG A 447 4.58 -21.25 8.37
C ARG A 447 5.47 -20.18 9.03
N PRO A 448 5.55 -20.11 10.37
CA PRO A 448 6.58 -19.34 11.06
C PRO A 448 7.96 -19.92 10.72
N LEU A 449 8.61 -19.38 9.69
CA LEU A 449 9.70 -20.05 8.96
C LEU A 449 10.85 -20.53 9.86
N ALA A 450 11.27 -19.72 10.84
CA ALA A 450 12.32 -20.05 11.80
C ALA A 450 12.02 -21.35 12.58
N LYS A 451 10.75 -21.62 12.90
CA LYS A 451 10.32 -22.81 13.64
C LYS A 451 10.32 -24.09 12.78
N TYR A 452 10.46 -23.98 11.46
CA TYR A 452 10.47 -25.09 10.49
C TYR A 452 11.88 -25.47 10.03
N LEU A 453 12.91 -24.89 10.64
CA LEU A 453 14.30 -25.18 10.31
C LEU A 453 14.83 -26.37 11.12
N ASN A 454 15.84 -27.03 10.57
CA ASN A 454 16.61 -28.09 11.18
C ASN A 454 18.04 -27.61 11.47
N GLN A 455 18.68 -28.16 12.51
CA GLN A 455 20.03 -27.78 12.92
C GLN A 455 20.14 -26.28 13.19
N THR A 456 19.12 -25.74 13.87
CA THR A 456 18.96 -24.30 14.03
C THR A 456 20.08 -23.72 14.90
N SER A 457 20.62 -22.58 14.48
CA SER A 457 21.59 -21.76 15.20
C SER A 457 21.04 -20.35 15.40
N GLU A 458 20.98 -19.91 16.65
CA GLU A 458 20.53 -18.56 17.02
C GLU A 458 21.75 -17.67 17.24
N VAL A 459 21.88 -16.62 16.42
CA VAL A 459 23.02 -15.70 16.45
C VAL A 459 22.54 -14.31 16.83
N THR A 460 23.10 -13.75 17.90
CA THR A 460 22.86 -12.35 18.28
C THR A 460 24.03 -11.49 17.86
N GLY A 461 23.74 -10.36 17.21
CA GLY A 461 24.73 -9.39 16.76
C GLY A 461 24.43 -7.97 17.24
N ASN A 462 25.38 -7.08 17.01
CA ASN A 462 25.19 -5.64 17.17
C ASN A 462 25.63 -4.93 15.89
N ILE A 463 24.72 -4.17 15.29
CA ILE A 463 24.95 -3.40 14.08
C ILE A 463 24.61 -1.95 14.39
N ILE A 464 25.59 -1.06 14.32
CA ILE A 464 25.44 0.39 14.59
C ILE A 464 24.74 0.64 15.95
N GLY A 465 25.17 -0.07 16.98
CA GLY A 465 24.63 0.06 18.34
C GLY A 465 23.28 -0.64 18.56
N LYS A 466 22.67 -1.24 17.53
CA LYS A 466 21.38 -1.92 17.62
C LYS A 466 21.54 -3.43 17.61
N ARG A 467 20.85 -4.11 18.52
CA ARG A 467 20.88 -5.58 18.61
C ARG A 467 20.05 -6.19 17.49
N VAL A 468 20.59 -7.22 16.85
CA VAL A 468 19.91 -8.02 15.84
C VAL A 468 19.94 -9.49 16.23
N HIS A 469 18.91 -10.23 15.85
CA HIS A 469 18.79 -11.67 16.14
C HIS A 469 18.51 -12.41 14.84
N LEU A 470 19.40 -13.32 14.48
CA LEU A 470 19.34 -14.13 13.28
C LEU A 470 19.17 -15.60 13.67
N THR A 471 18.16 -16.23 13.12
CA THR A 471 17.99 -17.69 13.18
C THR A 471 18.46 -18.28 11.84
N LEU A 472 19.49 -19.13 11.87
CA LEU A 472 19.96 -19.89 10.71
C LEU A 472 19.61 -21.36 10.86
N GLY A 473 19.31 -22.04 9.76
CA GLY A 473 19.04 -23.47 9.78
C GLY A 473 18.91 -24.06 8.39
N ARG A 474 18.64 -25.36 8.32
CA ARG A 474 18.44 -26.10 7.06
C ARG A 474 16.99 -26.44 6.83
N SER A 475 16.57 -26.46 5.57
CA SER A 475 15.25 -26.91 5.15
C SER A 475 15.35 -27.99 4.08
N GLN A 476 14.63 -29.10 4.27
CA GLN A 476 14.57 -30.19 3.29
C GLN A 476 14.02 -29.72 1.95
N LEU A 477 12.91 -28.97 1.97
CA LEU A 477 12.27 -28.44 0.77
C LEU A 477 13.24 -27.55 -0.01
N GLU A 478 13.91 -26.64 0.68
CA GLU A 478 14.82 -25.69 0.05
C GLU A 478 16.09 -26.38 -0.46
N PHE A 479 16.57 -27.40 0.25
CA PHE A 479 17.67 -28.23 -0.22
C PHE A 479 17.32 -28.96 -1.53
N GLU A 480 16.15 -29.59 -1.60
CA GLU A 480 15.67 -30.30 -2.79
C GLU A 480 15.52 -29.37 -3.99
N GLN A 481 14.96 -28.17 -3.76
CA GLN A 481 14.77 -27.15 -4.78
C GLN A 481 16.05 -26.35 -5.12
N ALA A 482 17.16 -26.61 -4.43
CA ALA A 482 18.40 -25.85 -4.55
C ALA A 482 18.23 -24.34 -4.26
N ASN A 483 17.35 -24.01 -3.32
CA ASN A 483 17.13 -22.68 -2.81
C ASN A 483 18.00 -22.43 -1.56
N SER A 484 18.34 -21.17 -1.33
CA SER A 484 18.88 -20.67 -0.06
C SER A 484 18.90 -19.16 -0.02
N GLY A 485 18.97 -18.62 1.20
CA GLY A 485 19.06 -17.18 1.44
C GLY A 485 18.37 -16.77 2.74
N ILE A 486 18.39 -15.47 3.01
CA ILE A 486 17.87 -14.87 4.23
C ILE A 486 16.48 -14.26 3.97
N PHE A 487 15.58 -14.45 4.92
CA PHE A 487 14.26 -13.83 4.96
C PHE A 487 14.29 -12.67 5.95
N LEU A 488 14.08 -11.46 5.42
CA LEU A 488 14.16 -10.20 6.15
C LEU A 488 12.75 -9.69 6.41
N TYR A 489 12.39 -9.56 7.68
CA TYR A 489 11.11 -9.04 8.15
C TYR A 489 11.25 -7.64 8.73
N TRP A 490 10.21 -6.83 8.61
CA TRP A 490 10.07 -5.50 9.22
C TRP A 490 8.65 -5.38 9.78
N HIS A 491 8.50 -5.01 11.05
CA HIS A 491 7.29 -5.14 11.85
C HIS A 491 6.64 -6.53 11.74
N GLY A 492 7.45 -7.59 11.70
CA GLY A 492 6.98 -8.95 11.46
C GLY A 492 6.42 -9.22 10.06
N ARG A 493 6.55 -8.30 9.09
CA ARG A 493 6.12 -8.42 7.69
C ARG A 493 7.32 -8.66 6.76
N LEU A 494 7.23 -9.67 5.88
CA LEU A 494 8.32 -10.08 4.99
C LEU A 494 8.67 -9.03 3.91
N ILE A 495 9.84 -8.41 3.97
CA ILE A 495 10.25 -7.42 2.96
C ILE A 495 11.04 -8.10 1.83
N GLU A 496 12.02 -8.93 2.17
CA GLU A 496 12.85 -9.65 1.19
C GLU A 496 12.93 -11.14 1.53
N ALA A 497 12.72 -11.98 0.51
CA ALA A 497 12.81 -13.44 0.61
C ALA A 497 13.99 -13.96 -0.20
N TYR A 498 14.68 -14.96 0.35
CA TYR A 498 15.87 -15.58 -0.23
C TYR A 498 16.99 -14.58 -0.56
N LYS A 499 17.18 -13.54 0.26
CA LYS A 499 18.28 -12.60 0.10
C LYS A 499 19.61 -13.35 0.15
N ARG A 500 20.39 -13.26 -0.93
CA ARG A 500 21.69 -13.93 -1.06
C ARG A 500 22.76 -13.05 -0.40
N VAL A 501 23.56 -13.65 0.48
CA VAL A 501 24.62 -12.99 1.26
C VAL A 501 25.87 -13.86 1.30
N GLY A 502 27.05 -13.26 1.53
CA GLY A 502 28.31 -14.00 1.64
C GLY A 502 28.61 -14.87 0.41
N GLY A 503 29.14 -16.07 0.63
CA GLY A 503 29.47 -17.03 -0.43
C GLY A 503 28.29 -17.42 -1.34
N MET A 504 27.05 -17.29 -0.85
CA MET A 504 25.83 -17.61 -1.61
C MET A 504 25.66 -16.72 -2.86
N ILE A 505 26.26 -15.53 -2.88
CA ILE A 505 26.20 -14.58 -4.01
C ILE A 505 27.03 -15.09 -5.19
N HIS A 506 28.18 -15.71 -4.91
CA HIS A 506 29.18 -16.08 -5.91
C HIS A 506 29.03 -17.52 -6.40
N ASN A 507 28.45 -18.40 -5.57
CA ASN A 507 28.23 -19.80 -5.91
C ASN A 507 26.82 -20.24 -5.49
N GLY A 508 26.02 -20.70 -6.46
CA GLY A 508 24.64 -21.11 -6.22
C GLY A 508 24.48 -22.35 -5.34
N ASP A 509 25.46 -23.26 -5.36
CA ASP A 509 25.47 -24.44 -4.48
C ASP A 509 25.97 -24.10 -3.07
N TRP A 510 26.66 -22.97 -2.90
CA TRP A 510 27.08 -22.50 -1.59
C TRP A 510 25.85 -22.12 -0.76
N GLY A 511 25.75 -22.68 0.44
CA GLY A 511 24.60 -22.47 1.30
C GLY A 511 23.35 -23.24 0.85
N ARG A 512 23.41 -24.21 -0.07
CA ARG A 512 22.22 -24.93 -0.54
C ARG A 512 21.36 -25.50 0.61
N GLY A 513 20.09 -25.11 0.65
CA GLY A 513 19.13 -25.48 1.69
C GLY A 513 19.29 -24.71 3.01
N VAL A 514 20.24 -23.78 3.12
CA VAL A 514 20.39 -22.89 4.28
C VAL A 514 19.42 -21.73 4.16
N ILE A 515 18.67 -21.50 5.24
CA ILE A 515 17.72 -20.41 5.36
C ILE A 515 18.05 -19.62 6.62
N GLY A 516 18.09 -18.30 6.48
CA GLY A 516 18.15 -17.37 7.60
C GLY A 516 16.83 -16.65 7.78
N VAL A 517 16.46 -16.34 9.01
CA VAL A 517 15.27 -15.57 9.35
C VAL A 517 15.64 -14.50 10.36
N ILE A 518 15.29 -13.25 10.07
CA ILE A 518 15.62 -12.10 10.91
C ILE A 518 14.53 -11.02 10.81
N ASP A 519 14.18 -10.42 11.95
CA ASP A 519 13.40 -9.18 12.01
C ASP A 519 14.36 -7.99 12.19
N VAL A 520 14.30 -7.03 11.28
CA VAL A 520 15.19 -5.86 11.23
C VAL A 520 14.49 -4.56 11.64
N THR A 521 13.30 -4.65 12.24
CA THR A 521 12.50 -3.49 12.69
C THR A 521 13.34 -2.44 13.40
N ASP A 522 13.97 -2.84 14.50
CA ASP A 522 14.77 -1.92 15.32
C ASP A 522 15.92 -1.32 14.52
N LEU A 523 16.60 -2.14 13.71
CA LEU A 523 17.75 -1.71 12.90
C LEU A 523 17.35 -0.63 11.88
N MET A 524 16.23 -0.84 11.20
CA MET A 524 15.76 0.00 10.08
C MET A 524 14.96 1.23 10.52
N ASN A 525 14.70 1.41 11.82
CA ASN A 525 14.11 2.64 12.35
C ASN A 525 15.19 3.74 12.49
N GLU A 526 15.16 4.75 11.61
CA GLU A 526 16.16 5.84 11.60
C GLU A 526 15.79 7.00 12.54
N GLY A 527 14.67 6.90 13.27
CA GLY A 527 14.13 7.98 14.09
C GLY A 527 13.44 9.08 13.26
N ASN A 528 12.78 10.03 13.94
CA ASN A 528 12.10 11.17 13.33
C ASN A 528 11.10 10.79 12.21
N GLY A 529 10.48 9.63 12.32
CA GLY A 529 9.51 9.13 11.35
C GLY A 529 10.10 8.51 10.07
N ARG A 530 11.44 8.43 9.96
CA ARG A 530 12.15 7.83 8.81
C ARG A 530 12.42 6.34 9.07
N VAL A 531 12.24 5.54 8.03
CA VAL A 531 12.47 4.10 8.05
C VAL A 531 13.21 3.68 6.80
N GLY A 532 14.12 2.71 6.94
CA GLY A 532 14.95 2.19 5.86
C GLY A 532 14.21 1.27 4.87
N VAL A 533 12.88 1.38 4.73
CA VAL A 533 12.05 0.49 3.88
C VAL A 533 11.41 1.30 2.75
N LEU A 534 11.43 0.76 1.53
CA LEU A 534 10.75 1.39 0.40
C LEU A 534 9.23 1.40 0.58
N ASN A 535 8.55 2.36 -0.05
CA ASN A 535 7.08 2.47 -0.01
C ASN A 535 6.35 1.26 -0.62
N THR A 536 7.03 0.46 -1.45
CA THR A 536 6.52 -0.81 -2.00
C THR A 536 6.50 -1.95 -0.98
N LYS A 537 7.25 -1.80 0.13
CA LYS A 537 7.53 -2.84 1.13
C LYS A 537 8.09 -4.14 0.53
N GLN A 538 8.81 -4.06 -0.59
CA GLN A 538 9.43 -5.22 -1.28
C GLN A 538 10.96 -5.24 -1.28
N SER A 539 11.56 -4.14 -0.80
CA SER A 539 13.01 -3.99 -0.60
C SER A 539 13.30 -2.89 0.44
N PHE A 540 14.53 -2.87 0.92
CA PHE A 540 15.05 -1.80 1.77
C PHE A 540 15.65 -0.65 0.96
N LEU A 541 15.80 0.51 1.59
CA LEU A 541 16.57 1.64 1.07
C LEU A 541 18.06 1.27 1.09
N ASP A 542 18.80 1.78 0.11
CA ASP A 542 20.26 1.71 0.13
C ASP A 542 20.79 2.70 1.18
N CYS A 543 21.15 2.17 2.35
CA CYS A 543 21.63 2.94 3.49
C CYS A 543 22.67 2.15 4.28
N GLU A 544 23.48 2.86 5.09
CA GLU A 544 24.54 2.23 5.88
C GLU A 544 24.03 1.09 6.78
N PRO A 545 22.92 1.22 7.54
CA PRO A 545 22.38 0.11 8.34
C PRO A 545 22.12 -1.16 7.53
N TYR A 546 21.56 -1.03 6.32
CA TYR A 546 21.27 -2.17 5.46
C TYR A 546 22.55 -2.79 4.88
N ALA A 547 23.50 -1.97 4.40
CA ALA A 547 24.78 -2.48 3.88
C ALA A 547 25.59 -3.23 4.97
N ARG A 548 25.61 -2.70 6.21
CA ARG A 548 26.25 -3.36 7.37
C ARG A 548 25.56 -4.67 7.72
N LEU A 549 24.23 -4.71 7.62
CA LEU A 549 23.45 -5.93 7.80
C LEU A 549 23.80 -6.98 6.75
N GLU A 550 23.87 -6.63 5.47
CA GLU A 550 24.23 -7.60 4.42
C GLU A 550 25.61 -8.21 4.65
N ALA A 551 26.60 -7.39 5.04
CA ALA A 551 27.94 -7.86 5.36
C ALA A 551 27.94 -8.82 6.56
N TRP A 552 27.28 -8.43 7.65
CA TRP A 552 27.18 -9.26 8.86
C TRP A 552 26.42 -10.56 8.61
N LEU A 553 25.32 -10.53 7.85
CA LEU A 553 24.57 -11.73 7.46
C LEU A 553 25.42 -12.66 6.60
N GLY A 554 26.25 -12.11 5.70
CA GLY A 554 27.18 -12.89 4.89
C GLY A 554 28.19 -13.65 5.73
N GLU A 555 28.85 -12.96 6.66
CA GLU A 555 29.81 -13.56 7.61
C GLU A 555 29.15 -14.70 8.39
N LYS A 556 27.98 -14.47 8.99
CA LYS A 556 27.30 -15.48 9.81
C LYS A 556 26.73 -16.64 9.02
N ALA A 557 26.28 -16.41 7.79
CA ALA A 557 25.85 -17.49 6.90
C ALA A 557 27.02 -18.38 6.46
N ASP A 558 28.19 -17.80 6.18
CA ASP A 558 29.39 -18.54 5.77
C ASP A 558 30.01 -19.33 6.94
N GLU A 559 30.04 -18.75 8.15
CA GLU A 559 30.38 -19.46 9.40
C GLU A 559 29.46 -20.68 9.60
N TYR A 560 28.14 -20.46 9.58
CA TYR A 560 27.16 -21.53 9.74
C TYR A 560 27.30 -22.63 8.68
N TRP A 561 27.53 -22.26 7.42
CA TRP A 561 27.75 -23.22 6.36
C TRP A 561 28.97 -24.09 6.64
N THR A 562 30.10 -23.48 6.99
CA THR A 562 31.36 -24.18 7.26
C THR A 562 31.20 -25.21 8.39
N ASP A 563 30.56 -24.82 9.49
CA ASP A 563 30.37 -25.68 10.67
C ASP A 563 29.41 -26.86 10.43
N ASN A 564 28.51 -26.73 9.47
CA ASN A 564 27.43 -27.71 9.22
C ASN A 564 27.57 -28.46 7.88
N PHE A 565 28.50 -28.07 7.01
CA PHE A 565 28.71 -28.70 5.71
C PHE A 565 29.41 -30.07 5.82
N GLU A 566 30.37 -30.25 6.73
CA GLU A 566 31.17 -31.49 6.81
C GLU A 566 30.38 -32.72 7.30
N LYS A 567 29.21 -32.54 7.93
CA LYS A 567 28.36 -33.63 8.44
C LYS A 567 27.52 -34.32 7.34
N LEU A 568 27.68 -33.92 6.07
CA LEU A 568 26.86 -34.32 4.92
C LEU A 568 27.17 -35.68 4.28
N LYS A 569 27.97 -36.56 4.91
CA LYS A 569 28.24 -37.88 4.33
C LYS A 569 26.99 -38.80 4.40
N LEU A 570 26.23 -38.75 3.30
CA LEU A 570 25.31 -39.76 2.73
C LEU A 570 24.79 -40.85 3.69
N LYS A 571 23.74 -40.53 4.46
CA LYS A 571 22.75 -41.57 4.84
C LYS A 571 21.71 -41.66 3.72
N LYS A 572 21.67 -42.81 3.04
CA LYS A 572 20.64 -43.13 2.04
C LYS A 572 19.30 -43.40 2.74
N SER A 573 18.25 -42.80 2.16
CA SER A 573 16.82 -43.04 2.42
C SER A 573 16.27 -42.48 3.74
N GLY A 574 15.84 -41.21 3.70
CA GLY A 574 15.07 -40.52 4.74
C GLY A 574 15.05 -38.99 4.52
N SER A 575 14.05 -38.27 5.03
CA SER A 575 14.08 -36.79 5.08
C SER A 575 15.26 -36.38 5.96
N LEU A 576 16.28 -35.74 5.37
CA LEU A 576 17.55 -35.42 6.03
C LEU A 576 17.40 -34.25 7.00
N TYR A 577 16.51 -33.31 6.71
CA TYR A 577 16.31 -32.07 7.46
C TYR A 577 14.86 -31.91 7.92
N LYS A 578 14.42 -32.76 8.87
CA LYS A 578 13.15 -32.56 9.57
C LYS A 578 13.30 -31.39 10.58
N PRO A 579 12.29 -30.52 10.75
CA PRO A 579 12.35 -29.43 11.72
C PRO A 579 12.78 -29.90 13.11
N ASP A 580 13.51 -29.06 13.85
CA ASP A 580 13.99 -29.42 15.20
C ASP A 580 12.85 -29.71 16.18
N HIS A 581 11.69 -29.08 15.95
CA HIS A 581 10.46 -29.31 16.69
C HIS A 581 9.25 -29.24 15.76
N GLU A 582 8.23 -30.05 16.03
CA GLU A 582 6.93 -29.93 15.35
C GLU A 582 6.07 -28.88 16.05
N TRP A 583 5.45 -28.00 15.28
CA TRP A 583 4.65 -26.88 15.80
C TRP A 583 3.24 -26.87 15.21
N VAL A 584 2.25 -26.61 16.05
CA VAL A 584 0.85 -26.43 15.65
C VAL A 584 0.32 -25.09 16.16
N GLN A 585 -0.60 -24.49 15.43
CA GLN A 585 -1.28 -23.27 15.85
C GLN A 585 -2.68 -23.61 16.36
N CYS A 586 -3.06 -23.05 17.51
CA CYS A 586 -4.42 -23.21 18.03
C CYS A 586 -5.43 -22.38 17.22
N ASP A 587 -6.55 -22.97 16.79
CA ASP A 587 -7.61 -22.28 16.05
C ASP A 587 -8.44 -21.31 16.89
N LYS A 588 -8.43 -21.45 18.23
CA LYS A 588 -9.11 -20.53 19.15
C LYS A 588 -8.24 -19.33 19.52
N CYS A 589 -7.09 -19.55 20.14
CA CYS A 589 -6.26 -18.44 20.67
C CYS A 589 -5.11 -18.01 19.75
N ARG A 590 -4.94 -18.69 18.61
CA ARG A 590 -3.91 -18.41 17.60
C ARG A 590 -2.46 -18.47 18.09
N LYS A 591 -2.24 -18.94 19.33
CA LYS A 591 -0.91 -19.21 19.91
C LYS A 591 -0.30 -20.47 19.29
N TRP A 592 1.01 -20.46 19.06
CA TRP A 592 1.75 -21.62 18.58
C TRP A 592 2.16 -22.52 19.76
N ARG A 593 2.02 -23.84 19.57
CA ARG A 593 2.35 -24.86 20.56
C ARG A 593 3.35 -25.85 19.97
N MET A 594 4.35 -26.19 20.75
CA MET A 594 5.32 -27.22 20.41
C MET A 594 4.71 -28.60 20.71
N LEU A 595 4.75 -29.52 19.76
CA LEU A 595 4.29 -30.89 19.96
C LEU A 595 5.36 -31.71 20.69
N SER A 596 4.93 -32.63 21.56
CA SER A 596 5.81 -33.59 22.20
C SER A 596 6.40 -34.58 21.20
N SER A 597 7.58 -35.14 21.51
CA SER A 597 8.26 -36.11 20.66
C SER A 597 7.36 -37.31 20.31
N GLY A 598 7.22 -37.61 19.02
CA GLY A 598 6.40 -38.72 18.51
C GLY A 598 5.08 -38.31 17.83
N PHE A 599 4.67 -37.05 17.95
CA PHE A 599 3.52 -36.51 17.21
C PHE A 599 3.98 -35.77 15.96
N GLU A 600 3.26 -35.96 14.85
CA GLU A 600 3.49 -35.23 13.60
C GLU A 600 2.30 -34.31 13.33
N VAL A 601 2.54 -33.08 12.84
CA VAL A 601 1.44 -32.15 12.51
C VAL A 601 0.46 -32.76 11.50
N LYS A 602 0.92 -33.68 10.65
CA LYS A 602 0.10 -34.35 9.62
C LYS A 602 -0.95 -35.30 10.19
N THR A 603 -0.78 -35.79 11.43
CA THR A 603 -1.74 -36.70 12.07
C THR A 603 -2.80 -35.95 12.89
N LEU A 604 -2.64 -34.64 13.06
CA LEU A 604 -3.60 -33.80 13.75
C LEU A 604 -4.82 -33.49 12.85
N PRO A 605 -5.99 -33.25 13.45
CA PRO A 605 -7.17 -32.78 12.72
C PRO A 605 -6.92 -31.44 12.03
N GLU A 606 -7.77 -31.13 11.04
CA GLU A 606 -7.65 -29.86 10.29
C GLU A 606 -7.82 -28.62 11.17
N GLU A 607 -8.71 -28.70 12.16
CA GLU A 607 -8.83 -27.72 13.24
C GLU A 607 -8.27 -28.31 14.54
N TRP A 608 -7.39 -27.58 15.19
CA TRP A 608 -6.72 -28.02 16.41
C TRP A 608 -6.79 -26.96 17.51
N PHE A 609 -7.07 -27.40 18.74
CA PHE A 609 -7.24 -26.52 19.90
C PHE A 609 -6.31 -26.91 21.04
N CYS A 610 -5.91 -25.93 21.86
CA CYS A 610 -5.00 -26.16 23.00
C CYS A 610 -5.45 -27.30 23.94
N TYR A 611 -6.75 -27.50 24.12
CA TYR A 611 -7.27 -28.55 25.01
C TYR A 611 -7.16 -29.97 24.41
N MET A 612 -6.74 -30.10 23.16
CA MET A 612 -6.62 -31.39 22.47
C MET A 612 -5.24 -31.99 22.65
N ASP A 613 -5.16 -33.31 22.47
CA ASP A 613 -3.89 -34.03 22.37
C ASP A 613 -3.04 -33.47 21.21
N PRO A 614 -1.71 -33.39 21.36
CA PRO A 614 -0.92 -33.80 22.52
C PRO A 614 -0.66 -32.68 23.56
N PHE A 615 -1.25 -31.49 23.41
CA PHE A 615 -0.96 -30.36 24.31
C PHE A 615 -1.78 -30.43 25.61
N ASN A 616 -3.07 -30.78 25.53
CA ASN A 616 -4.00 -30.91 26.68
C ASN A 616 -3.95 -29.74 27.68
N GLY A 617 -3.78 -28.52 27.16
CA GLY A 617 -3.62 -27.30 27.95
C GLY A 617 -4.75 -26.29 27.72
N SER A 618 -4.60 -25.09 28.30
CA SER A 618 -5.56 -23.99 28.11
C SER A 618 -5.00 -22.89 27.19
N CYS A 619 -5.92 -22.09 26.64
CA CYS A 619 -5.56 -20.92 25.82
C CYS A 619 -4.86 -19.80 26.61
N GLU A 620 -5.01 -19.79 27.93
CA GLU A 620 -4.40 -18.82 28.84
C GLU A 620 -2.91 -19.05 29.04
N ILE A 621 -2.43 -20.28 28.81
CA ILE A 621 -1.00 -20.59 28.90
C ILE A 621 -0.25 -19.71 27.89
N PRO A 622 0.78 -18.94 28.31
CA PRO A 622 1.58 -18.12 27.41
C PRO A 622 2.18 -18.94 26.25
N GLU A 623 2.40 -18.30 25.10
CA GLU A 623 3.05 -18.96 23.97
C GLU A 623 4.49 -19.34 24.33
N GLN A 624 4.87 -20.59 24.06
CA GLN A 624 6.23 -21.08 24.29
C GLN A 624 7.21 -20.33 23.40
N LYS A 625 8.32 -19.88 23.98
CA LYS A 625 9.48 -19.39 23.25
C LYS A 625 10.54 -20.49 23.29
N VAL A 626 11.20 -20.76 22.17
CA VAL A 626 12.35 -21.66 22.16
C VAL A 626 13.46 -20.98 22.98
N ASP A 627 13.99 -21.66 23.98
CA ASP A 627 15.04 -21.11 24.83
C ASP A 627 16.30 -20.80 24.00
N ARG A 628 16.82 -19.59 24.22
CA ARG A 628 17.92 -19.02 23.45
C ARG A 628 19.22 -19.79 23.78
N GLY A 629 19.75 -20.53 22.81
CA GLY A 629 21.10 -21.13 22.90
C GLY A 629 21.17 -22.65 23.02
N VAL A 630 20.07 -23.40 22.82
CA VAL A 630 20.15 -24.87 22.77
C VAL A 630 20.58 -25.32 21.37
N ILE A 631 21.85 -25.71 21.23
CA ILE A 631 22.25 -26.62 20.15
C ILE A 631 21.55 -27.95 20.43
N THR A 632 20.46 -28.25 19.73
CA THR A 632 19.80 -29.56 19.82
C THR A 632 20.67 -30.61 19.12
N VAL A 633 21.69 -31.11 19.82
CA VAL A 633 22.33 -32.39 19.46
C VAL A 633 21.34 -33.49 19.83
N SER A 634 20.66 -34.03 18.84
CA SER A 634 19.74 -35.16 19.01
C SER A 634 20.47 -36.32 19.69
N ALA A 635 20.01 -36.66 20.90
CA ALA A 635 20.65 -37.63 21.76
C ALA A 635 20.18 -39.07 21.49
N LYS A 636 21.17 -39.96 21.30
CA LYS A 636 21.21 -41.42 21.49
C LYS A 636 20.59 -42.29 20.37
N ARG A 637 21.08 -43.50 20.06
CA ARG A 637 21.74 -44.59 20.83
C ARG A 637 22.68 -45.38 19.86
N THR A 638 23.55 -46.33 20.21
CA THR A 638 23.81 -47.20 21.37
C THR A 638 25.23 -47.76 21.15
N ARG A 639 26.15 -47.74 22.13
CA ARG A 639 27.30 -48.65 22.10
C ARG A 639 26.75 -50.03 22.47
N GLN A 640 26.81 -50.96 21.53
CA GLN A 640 26.57 -52.36 21.77
C GLN A 640 27.93 -53.04 21.61
N ASP A 641 28.35 -53.69 22.69
CA ASP A 641 29.56 -54.49 22.79
C ASP A 641 29.61 -55.50 21.64
N ILE A 642 30.67 -55.45 20.84
CA ILE A 642 31.07 -56.56 19.99
C ILE A 642 32.44 -57.01 20.47
N LYS A 643 32.39 -58.24 20.99
CA LYS A 643 33.43 -59.11 21.51
C LYS A 643 34.72 -59.06 20.68
N ASP A 644 35.82 -58.96 21.40
CA ASP A 644 37.14 -59.38 20.98
C ASP A 644 37.12 -60.88 20.61
N VAL A 645 37.75 -61.20 19.47
CA VAL A 645 38.31 -62.52 19.18
C VAL A 645 39.78 -62.30 18.86
N GLU A 646 40.55 -63.19 19.48
CA GLU A 646 41.99 -63.24 19.72
C GLU A 646 42.91 -63.32 18.48
N ASP A 647 44.20 -63.33 18.83
CA ASP A 647 45.40 -63.73 18.08
C ASP A 647 46.14 -62.58 17.34
N ASP A 648 47.43 -62.29 17.58
CA ASP A 648 48.43 -63.05 18.33
C ASP A 648 49.70 -62.20 18.58
N ALA A 649 50.44 -62.63 19.61
CA ALA A 649 51.90 -62.52 19.81
C ALA A 649 52.60 -61.17 20.12
N MET A 650 53.21 -61.18 21.31
CA MET A 650 54.19 -60.29 21.93
C MET A 650 55.53 -60.14 21.18
N ILE A 651 56.29 -59.05 21.44
CA ILE A 651 57.51 -58.99 22.30
C ILE A 651 58.29 -57.67 22.07
N ASN A 652 58.50 -56.94 23.17
CA ASN A 652 59.60 -56.07 23.63
C ASN A 652 60.60 -55.45 22.64
N SER A 653 60.92 -54.15 22.81
CA SER A 653 61.98 -53.69 23.73
C SER A 653 62.38 -52.22 23.48
N ASP A 654 62.48 -51.46 24.58
CA ASP A 654 63.46 -50.43 24.96
C ASP A 654 64.27 -49.64 23.91
N GLY A 655 64.45 -48.34 24.22
CA GLY A 655 65.80 -47.76 24.13
C GLY A 655 65.96 -46.43 23.40
N ASN A 656 65.72 -45.33 24.13
CA ASN A 656 66.65 -44.21 24.38
C ASN A 656 67.20 -43.28 23.26
N SER A 657 67.30 -42.01 23.67
CA SER A 657 68.32 -40.98 23.40
C SER A 657 68.41 -40.26 22.04
N ASP A 658 68.01 -38.98 22.09
CA ASP A 658 68.88 -37.77 21.99
C ASP A 658 69.48 -37.25 20.66
N VAL A 659 69.44 -35.90 20.62
CA VAL A 659 70.36 -34.91 20.02
C VAL A 659 70.08 -34.33 18.62
N GLU A 660 69.63 -33.08 18.68
CA GLU A 660 70.05 -31.84 17.99
C GLU A 660 70.68 -31.82 16.57
N SER A 661 70.19 -30.82 15.83
CA SER A 661 70.94 -29.68 15.24
C SER A 661 71.00 -29.55 13.71
N ASN A 662 70.56 -28.35 13.30
CA ASN A 662 71.18 -27.42 12.34
C ASN A 662 71.13 -27.65 10.82
N LYS A 663 70.43 -26.68 10.19
CA LYS A 663 70.93 -25.72 9.19
C LYS A 663 70.95 -26.07 7.68
N THR A 664 70.23 -25.21 6.97
CA THR A 664 70.52 -24.50 5.70
C THR A 664 70.50 -25.19 4.34
N GLU A 665 69.69 -24.55 3.49
CA GLU A 665 69.94 -24.08 2.12
C GLU A 665 69.46 -24.88 0.88
N ARG A 666 68.64 -24.13 0.10
CA ARG A 666 68.52 -24.01 -1.36
C ARG A 666 67.52 -24.86 -2.16
N ASP A 667 66.63 -24.10 -2.79
CA ASP A 667 66.14 -24.14 -4.18
C ASP A 667 65.85 -25.50 -4.83
N ASP A 668 64.58 -25.68 -5.22
CA ASP A 668 64.30 -25.83 -6.65
C ASP A 668 62.84 -25.54 -7.04
N LYS A 669 62.70 -24.77 -8.12
CA LYS A 669 61.44 -24.51 -8.84
C LYS A 669 60.90 -25.80 -9.46
N ARG A 670 59.57 -25.94 -9.50
CA ARG A 670 58.88 -26.54 -10.66
C ARG A 670 57.38 -26.23 -10.68
N ASP A 671 57.01 -25.36 -11.62
CA ASP A 671 55.68 -25.24 -12.21
C ASP A 671 55.27 -26.56 -12.86
N LEU A 672 54.04 -27.02 -12.61
CA LEU A 672 53.32 -27.88 -13.54
C LEU A 672 51.81 -27.53 -13.57
N THR A 673 51.45 -26.94 -14.69
CA THR A 673 50.10 -26.62 -15.19
C THR A 673 49.23 -27.88 -15.31
N ARG A 674 47.94 -27.79 -14.94
CA ARG A 674 46.95 -28.86 -15.18
C ARG A 674 45.86 -28.42 -16.15
N SER A 675 45.73 -29.25 -17.17
CA SER A 675 44.99 -29.13 -18.43
C SER A 675 43.47 -29.00 -18.30
N ARG A 676 42.90 -28.06 -19.06
CA ARG A 676 41.47 -27.99 -19.42
C ARG A 676 41.18 -28.95 -20.58
N LYS A 677 40.24 -29.89 -20.41
CA LYS A 677 39.61 -30.63 -21.52
C LYS A 677 38.20 -30.09 -21.74
N GLY A 678 38.01 -29.38 -22.86
CA GLY A 678 36.70 -29.11 -23.45
C GLY A 678 36.30 -30.22 -24.42
N LEU A 679 35.00 -30.46 -24.54
CA LEU A 679 34.40 -31.36 -25.53
C LEU A 679 33.74 -30.56 -26.67
N PRO A 680 33.66 -31.10 -27.90
CA PRO A 680 33.60 -30.31 -29.13
C PRO A 680 32.19 -30.13 -29.69
N ARG A 681 32.00 -29.00 -30.39
CA ARG A 681 30.90 -28.74 -31.32
C ARG A 681 31.13 -29.52 -32.62
N ALA A 682 30.10 -30.21 -33.10
CA ALA A 682 30.01 -30.66 -34.50
C ALA A 682 28.76 -30.06 -35.14
N CYS A 683 28.94 -29.42 -36.29
CA CYS A 683 27.91 -28.83 -37.12
C CYS A 683 28.22 -29.18 -38.58
N LYS A 684 27.20 -29.65 -39.32
CA LYS A 684 27.00 -29.74 -40.79
C LYS A 684 26.01 -30.90 -41.03
N LYS A 685 25.04 -30.87 -41.96
CA LYS A 685 24.85 -30.07 -43.17
C LYS A 685 23.38 -30.19 -43.64
N ARG A 686 23.01 -29.23 -44.49
CA ARG A 686 21.82 -29.09 -45.35
C ARG A 686 21.27 -30.39 -45.98
N SER A 687 19.95 -30.49 -45.99
CA SER A 687 19.07 -30.64 -47.16
C SER A 687 17.64 -30.30 -46.74
#